data_AF-A0A1Y2DUC6-F1
#
_entry.id   AF-A0A1Y2DUC6-F1
#
_cell.length_a   1.000
_cell.length_b   1.000
_cell.length_c   1.000
_cell.angle_alpha   90.00
_cell.angle_beta   90.00
_cell.angle_gamma   90.00
#
_symmetry.space_group_name_H-M   'P 1'
#
loop_
_entity.id
_entity.type
_entity.pdbx_description
1 polymer ?
#
loop_
_entity_poly.entity_id
_entity_poly.type
_entity_poly.pdbx_seq_one_letter_code
_entity_poly.pdbx_strand_id
1 'polypeptide(L)'
;MPTRRSLIIGAGPSGLVSLKTLLHFPRNQHDDGPQFDPLIIEAADAIGGTFDQRSYENGNLVSSKQITAFSDYRLPASAPDHLTMPAYVDYLHGYIQRFGLDSPVGERWEGTPLEGSSRIQLGLRVVGVRKEGREHRVKVLGRDGRIFILYVDTITICTGLHVTPSVPSIAGLPENLVPQSPPILPPSTSSSSSSSATKVDHPASSPSFITPEPASPTHKSFTDALHSTSPSPSSPSPSLLSTHTPASGSIFKEDLTFEHPSSPSSFSHSLKRSPSSSSTAGRSHKRSSSMASIPPVSSFKEQHRHSSMTADLHHHAAEEEKEKEQEEGEPQYPPVEDWARELQKEGVRVIHSSQYKRRSEFEGRRVLILGIGETSMDLSYEAIQGGAKEVVVCHRGGFLSFPKVLNDFQVFGVRFDGDLPIDGLITNLFETTYVHPWVSHSHLRWFISDFIIKRVLWFLTGTQAGCNQWIGGLPPSRLGRAYVFLNKSSKAMPYINAPYQPTNRLLSTLLSTSYIDPPLPPTRCSTIDLALWPSSISTTGSIVFTPSSSLPQSRGKDRPEERRMKSREVKPDLVVFATGYRQEWGWLGEEYPQGPGDERVDVREVCGREDLSVGWVGFVRPGVGAIPPIAEQQAMLWALLVTKKVEIPTSEPYYRLLASEGARIQYGVDHSAYMSTLAKDMGAAPGLRQLYDEYGLHVLVCYCFGAAFGPFYRLVGPLRGNHEEMKDIVTTELWETVTRRGLAGNFFMGVIPMLFYAQIILIAYLLEAVWILLGRPGRRGPRRCG
;
A
#
# COMPACT_ATOMS: atom_id res chain seq x y z
N MET A 1 -11.57 32.75 8.06
CA MET A 1 -12.26 31.87 9.05
C MET A 1 -11.26 31.63 10.17
N PRO A 2 -11.68 31.51 11.44
CA PRO A 2 -10.73 31.29 12.53
C PRO A 2 -9.89 30.03 12.29
N THR A 3 -8.63 30.08 12.74
CA THR A 3 -7.68 28.96 12.71
C THR A 3 -8.28 27.75 13.42
N ARG A 4 -8.35 26.61 12.73
CA ARG A 4 -8.90 25.37 13.31
C ARG A 4 -7.90 24.71 14.25
N ARG A 5 -8.30 24.40 15.47
CA ARG A 5 -7.53 23.52 16.36
C ARG A 5 -7.66 22.09 15.82
N SER A 6 -6.59 21.52 15.30
CA SER A 6 -6.62 20.21 14.61
C SER A 6 -5.85 19.15 15.40
N LEU A 7 -6.50 18.04 15.74
CA LEU A 7 -5.84 16.90 16.37
C LEU A 7 -5.50 15.83 15.34
N ILE A 8 -4.28 15.31 15.39
CA ILE A 8 -3.82 14.16 14.63
C ILE A 8 -3.54 13.02 15.62
N ILE A 9 -4.00 11.80 15.32
CA ILE A 9 -3.88 10.65 16.23
C ILE A 9 -2.89 9.63 15.64
N GLY A 10 -1.68 9.60 16.20
CA GLY A 10 -0.53 8.78 15.79
C GLY A 10 0.59 9.60 15.11
N ALA A 11 1.85 9.30 15.44
CA ALA A 11 3.09 9.88 14.88
C ALA A 11 3.85 8.92 13.94
N GLY A 12 3.14 7.97 13.32
CA GLY A 12 3.64 7.26 12.14
C GLY A 12 3.77 8.21 10.93
N PRO A 13 4.28 7.73 9.77
CA PRO A 13 4.47 8.56 8.58
C PRO A 13 3.18 9.28 8.13
N SER A 14 2.01 8.62 8.24
CA SER A 14 0.70 9.24 7.98
C SER A 14 0.42 10.44 8.88
N GLY A 15 0.78 10.36 10.16
CA GLY A 15 0.61 11.44 11.12
C GLY A 15 1.54 12.62 10.85
N LEU A 16 2.83 12.32 10.66
CA LEU A 16 3.86 13.33 10.37
C LEU A 16 3.58 14.10 9.07
N VAL A 17 3.15 13.40 8.01
CA VAL A 17 2.79 14.07 6.76
C VAL A 17 1.48 14.85 6.86
N SER A 18 0.52 14.40 7.67
CA SER A 18 -0.68 15.18 7.97
C SER A 18 -0.34 16.46 8.74
N LEU A 19 0.54 16.37 9.74
CA LEU A 19 1.02 17.52 10.52
C LEU A 19 1.72 18.54 9.62
N LYS A 20 2.67 18.09 8.78
CA LYS A 20 3.32 18.93 7.78
C LYS A 20 2.31 19.58 6.83
N THR A 21 1.33 18.82 6.34
CA THR A 21 0.34 19.29 5.37
C THR A 21 -0.57 20.37 5.94
N LEU A 22 -1.00 20.23 7.21
CA LEU A 22 -1.85 21.21 7.88
C LEU A 22 -1.05 22.44 8.33
N LEU A 23 0.17 22.24 8.87
CA LEU A 23 1.04 23.32 9.36
C LEU A 23 1.53 24.23 8.24
N HIS A 24 1.86 23.65 7.08
CA HIS A 24 2.31 24.37 5.87
C HIS A 24 1.17 24.62 4.87
N PHE A 25 -0.09 24.52 5.29
CA PHE A 25 -1.23 24.75 4.40
C PHE A 25 -1.33 26.22 4.00
N PRO A 26 -1.66 26.57 2.73
CA PRO A 26 -1.73 27.95 2.29
C PRO A 26 -2.72 28.78 3.14
N ARG A 27 -2.21 29.91 3.66
CA ARG A 27 -2.88 30.87 4.56
C ARG A 27 -4.24 31.36 4.03
N ASN A 28 -5.03 31.95 4.91
CA ASN A 28 -6.30 32.58 4.54
C ASN A 28 -6.06 33.83 3.67
N GLN A 29 -6.74 33.93 2.52
CA GLN A 29 -6.64 35.10 1.62
C GLN A 29 -7.18 36.41 2.21
N HIS A 30 -7.87 36.37 3.36
CA HIS A 30 -8.58 37.53 3.93
C HIS A 30 -7.99 38.03 5.26
N ASP A 31 -7.18 37.21 5.94
CA ASP A 31 -6.63 37.53 7.27
C ASP A 31 -5.14 37.17 7.43
N ASP A 32 -4.49 36.64 6.37
CA ASP A 32 -3.10 36.15 6.33
C ASP A 32 -2.69 35.15 7.45
N GLY A 33 -3.66 34.66 8.22
CA GLY A 33 -3.47 33.70 9.29
C GLY A 33 -3.34 32.25 8.79
N PRO A 34 -2.78 31.35 9.62
CA PRO A 34 -2.80 29.91 9.36
C PRO A 34 -4.24 29.38 9.37
N GLN A 35 -4.57 28.40 8.52
CA GLN A 35 -5.93 27.82 8.50
C GLN A 35 -6.14 26.74 9.57
N PHE A 36 -5.04 26.18 10.07
CA PHE A 36 -4.98 25.09 11.04
C PHE A 36 -3.89 25.39 12.08
N ASP A 37 -4.11 24.92 13.30
CA ASP A 37 -3.12 24.86 14.38
C ASP A 37 -3.02 23.39 14.83
N PRO A 38 -2.25 22.57 14.10
CA PRO A 38 -2.24 21.11 14.26
C PRO A 38 -1.33 20.63 15.40
N LEU A 39 -1.75 19.56 16.08
CA LEU A 39 -0.96 18.80 17.07
C LEU A 39 -1.19 17.29 16.89
N ILE A 40 -0.12 16.50 17.02
CA ILE A 40 -0.14 15.03 17.09
C ILE A 40 -0.20 14.58 18.55
N ILE A 41 -1.05 13.60 18.83
CA ILE A 41 -1.00 12.72 20.01
C ILE A 41 -0.54 11.32 19.57
N GLU A 42 0.56 10.83 20.13
CA GLU A 42 1.09 9.47 19.92
C GLU A 42 1.16 8.73 21.26
N ALA A 43 0.65 7.49 21.27
CA ALA A 43 0.57 6.64 22.45
C ALA A 43 1.90 5.91 22.75
N ALA A 44 2.80 5.86 21.79
CA ALA A 44 4.18 5.40 21.92
C ALA A 44 5.10 6.50 22.50
N ASP A 45 6.26 6.07 22.98
CA ASP A 45 7.30 6.96 23.49
C ASP A 45 8.26 7.48 22.39
N ALA A 46 8.02 7.10 21.14
CA ALA A 46 8.79 7.44 19.95
C ALA A 46 7.89 7.61 18.71
N ILE A 47 8.40 8.28 17.68
CA ILE A 47 7.73 8.45 16.37
C ILE A 47 7.92 7.21 15.47
N GLY A 48 7.33 7.22 14.27
CA GLY A 48 7.53 6.17 13.25
C GLY A 48 6.58 4.97 13.37
N GLY A 49 5.98 4.75 14.53
CA GLY A 49 4.86 3.82 14.73
C GLY A 49 5.20 2.39 14.35
N THR A 50 4.70 1.90 13.21
CA THR A 50 5.00 0.53 12.74
C THR A 50 6.48 0.31 12.46
N PHE A 51 7.18 1.32 11.95
CA PHE A 51 8.58 1.19 11.51
C PHE A 51 9.57 1.14 12.67
N ASP A 52 9.19 1.67 13.82
CA ASP A 52 9.90 1.51 15.09
C ASP A 52 9.44 0.22 15.81
N GLN A 53 8.18 0.19 16.27
CA GLN A 53 7.68 -0.83 17.19
C GLN A 53 7.68 -2.25 16.62
N ARG A 54 7.49 -2.41 15.29
CA ARG A 54 7.52 -3.71 14.61
C ARG A 54 8.80 -3.92 13.78
N SER A 55 9.85 -3.12 14.03
CA SER A 55 11.20 -3.36 13.53
C SER A 55 11.75 -4.70 14.04
N TYR A 56 12.55 -5.37 13.21
CA TYR A 56 13.26 -6.60 13.53
C TYR A 56 14.57 -6.68 12.73
N GLU A 57 15.51 -7.51 13.20
CA GLU A 57 16.82 -7.71 12.59
C GLU A 57 16.71 -8.07 11.10
N ASN A 58 17.54 -7.46 10.25
CA ASN A 58 17.55 -7.64 8.79
C ASN A 58 16.24 -7.23 8.06
N GLY A 59 15.28 -6.62 8.76
CA GLY A 59 14.05 -6.08 8.20
C GLY A 59 14.30 -4.88 7.26
N ASN A 60 13.81 -5.00 6.02
CA ASN A 60 13.98 -4.00 4.97
C ASN A 60 12.64 -3.64 4.33
N LEU A 61 12.52 -2.41 3.84
CA LEU A 61 11.38 -2.00 3.05
C LEU A 61 11.29 -2.81 1.74
N VAL A 62 10.06 -3.11 1.32
CA VAL A 62 9.76 -3.81 0.05
C VAL A 62 9.43 -2.85 -1.08
N SER A 63 9.28 -1.56 -0.80
CA SER A 63 9.13 -0.48 -1.77
C SER A 63 10.41 0.34 -1.88
N SER A 64 10.65 0.91 -3.08
CA SER A 64 11.84 1.70 -3.36
C SER A 64 11.86 3.06 -2.65
N LYS A 65 13.04 3.68 -2.50
CA LYS A 65 13.21 5.03 -1.95
C LYS A 65 12.45 6.06 -2.76
N GLN A 66 12.46 5.92 -4.10
CA GLN A 66 11.81 6.82 -5.05
C GLN A 66 10.28 6.82 -4.89
N ILE A 67 9.68 5.67 -4.58
CA ILE A 67 8.24 5.56 -4.26
C ILE A 67 7.93 5.90 -2.81
N THR A 68 8.78 5.53 -1.85
CA THR A 68 8.44 5.60 -0.41
C THR A 68 8.64 6.99 0.21
N ALA A 69 9.61 7.77 -0.26
CA ALA A 69 9.87 9.11 0.26
C ALA A 69 8.73 10.10 -0.09
N PHE A 70 8.50 11.07 0.79
CA PHE A 70 7.54 12.15 0.59
C PHE A 70 7.94 13.06 -0.56
N SER A 71 6.95 13.74 -1.14
CA SER A 71 7.07 14.46 -2.40
C SER A 71 8.11 15.59 -2.41
N ASP A 72 8.33 16.25 -1.27
CA ASP A 72 9.28 17.34 -1.09
C ASP A 72 10.31 17.10 0.02
N TYR A 73 10.57 15.83 0.33
CA TYR A 73 11.73 15.44 1.13
C TYR A 73 12.29 14.10 0.67
N ARG A 74 13.39 14.16 -0.07
CA ARG A 74 13.97 13.03 -0.79
C ARG A 74 15.18 12.45 -0.07
N LEU A 75 15.49 11.20 -0.37
CA LEU A 75 16.67 10.50 0.14
C LEU A 75 17.88 10.77 -0.77
N PRO A 76 19.12 10.81 -0.24
CA PRO A 76 20.29 11.07 -1.06
C PRO A 76 20.51 9.96 -2.11
N ALA A 77 21.18 10.30 -3.20
CA ALA A 77 21.51 9.36 -4.28
C ALA A 77 22.25 8.11 -3.77
N SER A 78 23.14 8.28 -2.78
CA SER A 78 23.88 7.20 -2.12
C SER A 78 23.06 6.28 -1.19
N ALA A 79 21.82 6.64 -0.84
CA ALA A 79 20.97 5.76 -0.05
C ALA A 79 20.58 4.50 -0.86
N PRO A 80 20.53 3.31 -0.26
CA PRO A 80 20.09 2.11 -0.95
C PRO A 80 18.62 2.25 -1.38
N ASP A 81 18.26 1.66 -2.51
CA ASP A 81 16.87 1.72 -3.01
C ASP A 81 15.86 1.14 -2.02
N HIS A 82 16.27 0.20 -1.17
CA HIS A 82 15.42 -0.37 -0.13
C HIS A 82 16.05 -0.11 1.24
N LEU A 83 15.49 0.85 1.99
CA LEU A 83 15.96 1.17 3.34
C LEU A 83 15.72 0.03 4.34
N THR A 84 16.54 -0.01 5.39
CA THR A 84 16.21 -0.73 6.62
C THR A 84 15.09 0.00 7.38
N MET A 85 14.38 -0.69 8.27
CA MET A 85 13.33 -0.04 9.07
C MET A 85 13.88 1.10 9.96
N PRO A 86 15.04 0.97 10.66
CA PRO A 86 15.66 2.08 11.39
C PRO A 86 16.03 3.27 10.50
N ALA A 87 16.65 3.05 9.34
CA ALA A 87 17.03 4.14 8.43
C ALA A 87 15.81 4.92 7.88
N TYR A 88 14.64 4.27 7.82
CA TYR A 88 13.40 4.97 7.51
C TYR A 88 12.86 5.81 8.69
N VAL A 89 13.08 5.38 9.94
CA VAL A 89 12.78 6.21 11.12
C VAL A 89 13.73 7.41 11.21
N ASP A 90 15.01 7.24 10.90
CA ASP A 90 15.99 8.34 10.79
C ASP A 90 15.55 9.38 9.74
N TYR A 91 15.08 8.91 8.58
CA TYR A 91 14.46 9.75 7.55
C TYR A 91 13.25 10.54 8.08
N LEU A 92 12.40 9.93 8.92
CA LEU A 92 11.26 10.63 9.54
C LEU A 92 11.70 11.69 10.57
N HIS A 93 12.80 11.44 11.31
CA HIS A 93 13.40 12.47 12.17
C HIS A 93 13.96 13.65 11.35
N GLY A 94 14.64 13.37 10.24
CA GLY A 94 15.08 14.40 9.29
C GLY A 94 13.91 15.20 8.70
N TYR A 95 12.77 14.56 8.42
CA TYR A 95 11.54 15.21 7.97
C TYR A 95 10.97 16.17 9.02
N ILE A 96 10.94 15.77 10.30
CA ILE A 96 10.51 16.62 11.41
C ILE A 96 11.36 17.88 11.48
N GLN A 97 12.69 17.73 11.44
CA GLN A 97 13.65 18.84 11.49
C GLN A 97 13.53 19.76 10.27
N ARG A 98 13.44 19.21 9.05
CA ARG A 98 13.36 19.97 7.79
C ARG A 98 12.18 20.94 7.72
N PHE A 99 11.05 20.58 8.34
CA PHE A 99 9.80 21.34 8.30
C PHE A 99 9.36 21.95 9.65
N GLY A 100 10.18 21.83 10.70
CA GLY A 100 9.89 22.35 12.04
C GLY A 100 8.63 21.76 12.67
N LEU A 101 8.39 20.45 12.46
CA LEU A 101 7.13 19.80 12.88
C LEU A 101 7.03 19.63 14.40
N ASP A 102 8.15 19.74 15.12
CA ASP A 102 8.27 19.74 16.57
C ASP A 102 8.13 21.13 17.20
N SER A 103 7.90 22.18 16.40
CA SER A 103 7.62 23.55 16.86
C SER A 103 6.47 23.60 17.89
N PRO A 104 6.40 24.65 18.73
CA PRO A 104 5.29 24.83 19.66
C PRO A 104 3.94 24.98 18.95
N VAL A 105 2.87 24.54 19.63
CA VAL A 105 1.49 24.88 19.26
C VAL A 105 1.25 26.40 19.30
N GLY A 106 0.27 26.88 18.53
CA GLY A 106 -0.11 28.29 18.51
C GLY A 106 -1.16 28.66 19.55
N GLU A 107 -1.58 29.93 19.49
CA GLU A 107 -2.56 30.58 20.38
C GLU A 107 -3.89 29.80 20.49
N ARG A 108 -4.25 28.97 19.49
CA ARG A 108 -5.48 28.17 19.58
C ARG A 108 -5.38 27.10 20.67
N TRP A 109 -4.22 26.82 21.25
CA TRP A 109 -4.05 25.85 22.34
C TRP A 109 -3.88 26.48 23.73
N GLU A 110 -3.99 27.81 23.84
CA GLU A 110 -4.01 28.51 25.13
C GLU A 110 -5.18 28.05 26.03
N GLY A 111 -4.93 28.02 27.34
CA GLY A 111 -5.83 27.50 28.36
C GLY A 111 -5.99 25.97 28.35
N THR A 112 -5.29 25.25 27.47
CA THR A 112 -5.31 23.77 27.45
C THR A 112 -4.10 23.17 28.17
N PRO A 113 -4.15 21.90 28.62
CA PRO A 113 -2.98 21.21 29.18
C PRO A 113 -1.78 21.05 28.25
N LEU A 114 -1.92 21.46 26.97
CA LEU A 114 -0.90 21.37 25.93
C LEU A 114 -0.44 22.76 25.44
N GLU A 115 -0.83 23.84 26.11
CA GLU A 115 -0.36 25.21 25.83
C GLU A 115 1.17 25.30 25.81
N GLY A 116 1.74 25.98 24.81
CA GLY A 116 3.19 26.13 24.63
C GLY A 116 3.97 24.84 24.36
N SER A 117 3.32 23.67 24.35
CA SER A 117 3.97 22.38 24.14
C SER A 117 4.33 22.15 22.67
N SER A 118 5.26 21.22 22.41
CA SER A 118 5.57 20.78 21.05
C SER A 118 4.33 20.21 20.35
N ARG A 119 4.20 20.45 19.05
CA ARG A 119 3.16 19.83 18.21
C ARG A 119 3.21 18.31 18.15
N ILE A 120 4.27 17.66 18.63
CA ILE A 120 4.37 16.19 18.69
C ILE A 120 4.38 15.75 20.16
N GLN A 121 3.22 15.29 20.66
CA GLN A 121 3.07 14.81 22.03
C GLN A 121 3.15 13.28 22.09
N LEU A 122 4.26 12.77 22.65
CA LEU A 122 4.55 11.34 22.82
C LEU A 122 4.08 10.83 24.19
N GLY A 123 3.77 9.54 24.28
CA GLY A 123 3.28 8.88 25.51
C GLY A 123 1.86 9.27 25.92
N LEU A 124 1.07 9.87 25.01
CA LEU A 124 -0.31 10.29 25.24
C LEU A 124 -1.27 9.43 24.42
N ARG A 125 -2.32 8.88 25.04
CA ARG A 125 -3.27 8.00 24.37
C ARG A 125 -4.65 8.61 24.29
N VAL A 126 -5.20 8.74 23.07
CA VAL A 126 -6.64 8.98 22.91
C VAL A 126 -7.39 7.71 23.34
N VAL A 127 -8.27 7.86 24.33
CA VAL A 127 -9.08 6.77 24.91
C VAL A 127 -10.59 7.01 24.77
N GLY A 128 -10.99 8.12 24.17
CA GLY A 128 -12.38 8.44 23.90
C GLY A 128 -12.50 9.64 22.96
N VAL A 129 -13.41 9.59 21.99
CA VAL A 129 -13.85 10.74 21.20
C VAL A 129 -15.37 10.77 21.19
N ARG A 130 -15.97 11.95 21.35
CA ARG A 130 -17.41 12.21 21.19
C ARG A 130 -17.63 13.51 20.43
N LYS A 131 -18.73 13.61 19.68
CA LYS A 131 -19.14 14.84 18.99
C LYS A 131 -19.97 15.72 19.92
N GLU A 132 -19.53 16.95 20.15
CA GLU A 132 -20.25 17.93 20.96
C GLU A 132 -20.54 19.18 20.10
N GLY A 133 -21.74 19.18 19.49
CA GLY A 133 -22.16 20.24 18.57
C GLY A 133 -21.33 20.27 17.29
N ARG A 134 -20.44 21.26 17.17
CA ARG A 134 -19.53 21.43 16.03
C ARG A 134 -18.09 21.01 16.32
N GLU A 135 -17.77 20.72 17.58
CA GLU A 135 -16.42 20.33 18.02
C GLU A 135 -16.38 18.83 18.37
N HIS A 136 -15.16 18.31 18.49
CA HIS A 136 -14.89 16.97 18.99
C HIS A 136 -14.34 17.06 20.42
N ARG A 137 -15.01 16.40 21.35
CA ARG A 137 -14.51 16.20 22.71
C ARG A 137 -13.63 14.96 22.75
N VAL A 138 -12.34 15.15 22.97
CA VAL A 138 -11.31 14.11 22.99
C VAL A 138 -10.84 13.87 24.41
N LYS A 139 -10.90 12.61 24.86
CA LYS A 139 -10.41 12.14 26.15
C LYS A 139 -9.01 11.55 25.97
N VAL A 140 -8.02 12.17 26.60
CA VAL A 140 -6.60 11.80 26.52
C VAL A 140 -6.15 11.25 27.86
N LEU A 141 -5.42 10.12 27.82
CA LEU A 141 -4.76 9.49 28.96
C LEU A 141 -3.25 9.75 28.86
N GLY A 142 -2.67 10.35 29.89
CA GLY A 142 -1.22 10.56 30.02
C GLY A 142 -0.49 9.38 30.67
N ARG A 143 0.85 9.36 30.57
CA ARG A 143 1.71 8.34 31.19
C ARG A 143 1.55 8.23 32.71
N ASP A 144 1.20 9.32 33.38
CA ASP A 144 0.95 9.41 34.81
C ASP A 144 -0.43 8.86 35.22
N GLY A 145 -1.18 8.27 34.28
CA GLY A 145 -2.53 7.77 34.49
C GLY A 145 -3.59 8.87 34.56
N ARG A 146 -3.21 10.16 34.49
CA ARG A 146 -4.17 11.26 34.50
C ARG A 146 -4.90 11.34 33.17
N ILE A 147 -6.15 11.77 33.25
CA ILE A 147 -7.03 11.95 32.11
C ILE A 147 -7.38 13.41 31.99
N PHE A 148 -7.24 13.98 30.80
CA PHE A 148 -7.70 15.33 30.49
C PHE A 148 -8.53 15.32 29.21
N ILE A 149 -9.23 16.43 28.99
CA ILE A 149 -10.13 16.63 27.85
C ILE A 149 -9.57 17.73 26.96
N LEU A 150 -9.63 17.50 25.65
CA LEU A 150 -9.40 18.50 24.62
C LEU A 150 -10.69 18.69 23.82
N TYR A 151 -10.96 19.92 23.40
CA TYR A 151 -12.00 20.26 22.43
C TYR A 151 -11.29 20.68 21.15
N VAL A 152 -11.65 20.13 19.99
CA VAL A 152 -10.96 20.41 18.71
C VAL A 152 -11.96 20.58 17.57
N ASP A 153 -11.59 21.38 16.56
CA ASP A 153 -12.42 21.67 15.39
C ASP A 153 -12.42 20.51 14.37
N THR A 154 -11.34 19.73 14.32
CA THR A 154 -11.14 18.65 13.34
C THR A 154 -10.23 17.55 13.89
N ILE A 155 -10.42 16.30 13.44
CA ILE A 155 -9.57 15.15 13.79
C ILE A 155 -9.04 14.45 12.53
N THR A 156 -7.73 14.20 12.45
CA THR A 156 -7.13 13.27 11.49
C THR A 156 -6.69 12.00 12.21
N ILE A 157 -7.30 10.87 11.87
CA ILE A 157 -6.93 9.56 12.39
C ILE A 157 -5.79 9.01 11.53
N CYS A 158 -4.66 8.69 12.19
CA CYS A 158 -3.43 8.21 11.56
C CYS A 158 -2.87 6.95 12.28
N THR A 159 -3.72 6.21 13.01
CA THR A 159 -3.32 5.06 13.85
C THR A 159 -2.82 3.85 13.05
N GLY A 160 -3.15 3.78 11.75
CA GLY A 160 -2.55 2.85 10.79
C GLY A 160 -3.14 1.43 10.75
N LEU A 161 -2.71 0.67 9.75
CA LEU A 161 -3.28 -0.65 9.39
C LEU A 161 -2.77 -1.84 10.22
N HIS A 162 -1.72 -1.65 11.02
CA HIS A 162 -0.89 -2.74 11.56
C HIS A 162 -0.77 -2.71 13.08
N VAL A 163 -1.86 -2.37 13.76
CA VAL A 163 -1.90 -2.17 15.22
C VAL A 163 -2.10 -3.48 15.97
N THR A 164 -3.32 -4.02 15.99
CA THR A 164 -3.70 -5.19 16.80
C THR A 164 -3.38 -6.50 16.07
N PRO A 165 -2.63 -7.44 16.66
CA PRO A 165 -2.42 -8.78 16.11
C PRO A 165 -3.72 -9.49 15.70
N SER A 166 -3.71 -10.13 14.54
CA SER A 166 -4.78 -11.01 14.08
C SER A 166 -4.36 -12.45 14.31
N VAL A 167 -4.77 -13.05 15.43
CA VAL A 167 -4.42 -14.43 15.77
C VAL A 167 -5.68 -15.29 15.64
N PRO A 168 -5.82 -16.12 14.59
CA PRO A 168 -6.95 -17.03 14.43
C PRO A 168 -6.84 -18.20 15.41
N SER A 169 -7.98 -18.70 15.90
CA SER A 169 -8.03 -19.96 16.63
C SER A 169 -7.65 -21.14 15.73
N ILE A 170 -7.06 -22.17 16.34
CA ILE A 170 -6.74 -23.47 15.76
C ILE A 170 -7.24 -24.50 16.78
N ALA A 171 -7.97 -25.52 16.32
CA ALA A 171 -8.51 -26.53 17.23
C ALA A 171 -7.37 -27.30 17.90
N GLY A 172 -7.46 -27.48 19.23
CA GLY A 172 -6.34 -28.04 20.00
C GLY A 172 -5.10 -27.13 20.01
N LEU A 173 -5.24 -25.80 20.12
CA LEU A 173 -4.15 -24.91 20.55
C LEU A 173 -4.62 -24.17 21.82
N PRO A 174 -3.84 -24.12 22.93
CA PRO A 174 -4.34 -23.57 24.19
C PRO A 174 -4.41 -22.04 24.15
N GLU A 175 -5.47 -21.46 24.69
CA GLU A 175 -5.62 -20.00 24.77
C GLU A 175 -4.53 -19.33 25.63
N ASN A 176 -3.93 -20.05 26.58
CA ASN A 176 -2.80 -19.57 27.38
C ASN A 176 -1.45 -19.59 26.63
N LEU A 177 -1.34 -20.32 25.51
CA LEU A 177 -0.19 -20.24 24.60
C LEU A 177 -0.46 -19.29 23.43
N VAL A 178 -1.73 -19.07 23.05
CA VAL A 178 -2.09 -18.07 22.05
C VAL A 178 -1.50 -16.72 22.46
N PRO A 179 -0.69 -16.07 21.61
CA PRO A 179 -0.09 -14.78 21.93
C PRO A 179 -1.21 -13.75 22.04
N GLN A 180 -1.55 -13.44 23.29
CA GLN A 180 -2.44 -12.35 23.63
C GLN A 180 -1.90 -11.08 22.96
N SER A 181 -2.81 -10.25 22.43
CA SER A 181 -2.41 -8.88 22.07
C SER A 181 -1.76 -8.30 23.32
N PRO A 182 -0.53 -7.74 23.24
CA PRO A 182 0.13 -7.24 24.43
C PRO A 182 -0.86 -6.28 25.12
N PRO A 183 -1.17 -6.49 26.42
CA PRO A 183 -2.04 -5.55 27.11
C PRO A 183 -1.47 -4.16 26.89
N ILE A 184 -2.35 -3.16 26.77
CA ILE A 184 -1.93 -1.76 26.75
C ILE A 184 -1.39 -1.49 28.16
N LEU A 185 -0.10 -1.79 28.34
CA LEU A 185 0.54 -1.79 29.62
C LEU A 185 0.64 -0.33 30.10
N PRO A 186 0.11 0.02 31.28
CA PRO A 186 0.74 1.08 32.05
C PRO A 186 2.21 0.67 32.28
N PRO A 187 3.14 1.64 32.35
CA PRO A 187 4.57 1.34 32.24
C PRO A 187 5.02 0.30 33.26
N SER A 188 5.82 -0.66 32.79
CA SER A 188 6.57 -1.55 33.68
C SER A 188 7.44 -0.69 34.59
N THR A 189 7.28 -0.82 35.91
CA THR A 189 8.26 -0.30 36.85
C THR A 189 9.60 -0.95 36.55
N SER A 190 10.56 -0.15 36.08
CA SER A 190 11.94 -0.61 35.97
C SER A 190 12.42 -0.96 37.37
N SER A 191 12.67 -2.25 37.59
CA SER A 191 13.37 -2.70 38.79
C SER A 191 14.74 -2.05 38.80
N SER A 192 15.03 -1.30 39.86
CA SER A 192 16.29 -0.62 40.06
C SER A 192 17.42 -1.63 40.24
N SER A 193 18.08 -2.01 39.14
CA SER A 193 19.40 -2.64 39.19
C SER A 193 20.47 -1.54 39.22
N SER A 194 21.01 -1.30 40.41
CA SER A 194 22.14 -0.41 40.60
C SER A 194 23.40 -0.99 39.93
N SER A 195 23.80 -0.46 38.78
CA SER A 195 25.17 -0.59 38.27
C SER A 195 25.94 0.70 38.56
N SER A 196 27.09 0.55 39.22
CA SER A 196 27.93 1.65 39.65
C SER A 196 28.52 2.41 38.47
N ALA A 197 28.33 3.73 38.45
CA ALA A 197 28.93 4.61 37.45
C ALA A 197 30.46 4.75 37.67
N THR A 198 31.25 4.09 36.82
CA THR A 198 32.64 4.48 36.59
C THR A 198 32.67 5.70 35.67
N LYS A 199 33.18 6.82 36.17
CA LYS A 199 33.48 8.00 35.36
C LYS A 199 34.46 7.63 34.25
N VAL A 200 34.14 8.02 33.02
CA VAL A 200 35.11 8.22 31.93
C VAL A 200 34.90 9.64 31.44
N ASP A 201 35.87 10.52 31.70
CA ASP A 201 35.82 11.91 31.27
C ASP A 201 36.12 11.98 29.76
N HIS A 202 35.20 12.56 28.98
CA HIS A 202 35.44 12.96 27.60
C HIS A 202 35.51 14.50 27.51
N PRO A 203 36.60 15.09 27.01
CA PRO A 203 36.70 16.53 26.84
C PRO A 203 35.87 17.01 25.64
N ALA A 204 35.28 18.20 25.77
CA ALA A 204 34.51 18.83 24.71
C ALA A 204 35.41 19.51 23.66
N SER A 205 35.11 19.31 22.38
CA SER A 205 35.60 20.17 21.29
C SER A 205 34.64 20.15 20.09
N SER A 206 34.15 21.33 19.73
CA SER A 206 33.26 21.56 18.57
C SER A 206 34.00 21.35 17.24
N PRO A 207 33.37 20.78 16.19
CA PRO A 207 33.98 20.69 14.87
C PRO A 207 33.81 22.00 14.07
N SER A 208 34.92 22.68 13.79
CA SER A 208 34.99 23.76 12.80
C SER A 208 35.22 23.21 11.40
N PHE A 209 34.56 23.83 10.40
CA PHE A 209 34.71 23.47 8.98
C PHE A 209 36.13 23.76 8.47
N ILE A 210 36.68 22.85 7.67
CA ILE A 210 37.91 23.08 6.88
C ILE A 210 37.63 22.68 5.43
N THR A 211 37.90 23.61 4.51
CA THR A 211 37.82 23.42 3.05
C THR A 211 39.08 22.74 2.49
N PRO A 212 38.99 21.86 1.47
CA PRO A 212 40.15 21.26 0.83
C PRO A 212 40.72 22.12 -0.31
N GLU A 213 42.05 22.21 -0.38
CA GLU A 213 42.80 22.66 -1.57
C GLU A 213 43.72 21.53 -2.10
N PRO A 214 44.18 21.59 -3.36
CA PRO A 214 44.52 20.39 -4.13
C PRO A 214 45.97 19.90 -3.97
N ALA A 215 46.15 18.58 -4.05
CA ALA A 215 47.45 17.93 -4.08
C ALA A 215 48.10 17.98 -5.47
N SER A 216 49.41 18.25 -5.52
CA SER A 216 50.27 18.12 -6.72
C SER A 216 51.26 16.95 -6.57
N PRO A 217 51.69 16.28 -7.67
CA PRO A 217 52.32 14.97 -7.60
C PRO A 217 53.85 14.99 -7.65
N THR A 218 54.50 13.96 -7.10
CA THR A 218 55.94 13.69 -7.24
C THR A 218 56.24 12.45 -8.08
N HIS A 219 57.29 12.54 -8.89
CA HIS A 219 57.63 11.62 -9.99
C HIS A 219 58.68 10.56 -9.62
N LYS A 220 58.60 9.36 -10.22
CA LYS A 220 59.67 8.47 -10.77
C LYS A 220 59.14 7.03 -10.90
N SER A 221 59.48 6.18 -11.89
CA SER A 221 60.05 6.32 -13.24
C SER A 221 60.22 4.92 -13.86
N PHE A 222 59.97 4.70 -15.16
CA PHE A 222 60.85 4.02 -16.15
C PHE A 222 60.13 3.71 -17.49
N THR A 223 60.78 4.02 -18.63
CA THR A 223 60.75 3.40 -20.00
C THR A 223 59.44 2.83 -20.58
N ASP A 224 59.02 2.99 -21.85
CA ASP A 224 59.56 3.61 -23.09
C ASP A 224 58.46 3.52 -24.20
N ALA A 225 58.47 4.10 -25.42
CA ALA A 225 59.32 5.06 -26.15
C ALA A 225 58.54 5.60 -27.41
N LEU A 226 59.25 6.19 -28.40
CA LEU A 226 58.86 6.59 -29.77
C LEU A 226 58.06 7.91 -30.00
N HIS A 227 58.79 8.90 -30.57
CA HIS A 227 58.45 9.89 -31.62
C HIS A 227 57.03 10.54 -31.72
N SER A 228 56.85 11.84 -32.04
CA SER A 228 57.81 12.92 -32.40
C SER A 228 57.18 14.33 -32.41
N THR A 229 58.02 15.36 -32.20
CA THR A 229 57.94 16.76 -32.72
C THR A 229 56.79 17.72 -32.33
N SER A 230 57.21 18.80 -31.66
CA SER A 230 56.59 20.13 -31.43
C SER A 230 56.64 21.05 -32.69
N PRO A 231 56.25 22.36 -32.70
CA PRO A 231 55.93 23.27 -31.58
C PRO A 231 54.74 24.27 -31.75
N SER A 232 54.61 25.11 -30.70
CA SER A 232 53.78 26.32 -30.47
C SER A 232 54.30 27.56 -31.27
N PRO A 233 53.95 28.86 -31.02
CA PRO A 233 53.09 29.49 -29.99
C PRO A 233 52.21 30.71 -30.44
N SER A 234 51.44 31.31 -29.52
CA SER A 234 51.51 32.75 -29.10
C SER A 234 50.20 33.35 -28.53
N SER A 235 50.36 34.10 -27.45
CA SER A 235 49.42 34.99 -26.73
C SER A 235 49.52 36.44 -27.30
N PRO A 236 48.86 37.52 -26.79
CA PRO A 236 48.18 37.70 -25.49
C PRO A 236 46.89 38.58 -25.43
N SER A 237 46.34 38.69 -24.21
CA SER A 237 45.36 39.69 -23.72
C SER A 237 46.01 41.09 -23.56
N PRO A 238 45.30 42.22 -23.21
CA PRO A 238 44.57 42.39 -21.91
C PRO A 238 43.33 43.37 -21.96
N SER A 239 42.36 43.32 -21.00
CA SER A 239 42.09 44.30 -19.89
C SER A 239 41.67 45.76 -20.29
N LEU A 240 40.89 46.59 -19.54
CA LEU A 240 40.44 46.70 -18.13
C LEU A 240 39.10 47.51 -18.02
N LEU A 241 38.34 47.37 -16.91
CA LEU A 241 37.48 48.38 -16.21
C LEU A 241 36.31 49.09 -16.99
N SER A 242 35.30 49.76 -16.40
CA SER A 242 34.49 49.61 -15.16
C SER A 242 33.43 50.75 -15.05
N THR A 243 32.54 50.68 -14.04
CA THR A 243 31.74 51.78 -13.41
C THR A 243 30.38 52.24 -14.01
N HIS A 244 29.32 52.13 -13.18
CA HIS A 244 28.40 53.19 -12.69
C HIS A 244 27.72 54.21 -13.65
N THR A 245 26.44 54.67 -13.52
CA THR A 245 25.19 54.26 -12.77
C THR A 245 23.95 54.93 -13.49
N PRO A 246 22.69 55.06 -12.96
CA PRO A 246 21.48 55.16 -13.81
C PRO A 246 20.83 56.56 -13.91
N ALA A 247 19.81 56.74 -14.79
CA ALA A 247 18.60 57.57 -14.54
C ALA A 247 17.50 57.49 -15.63
N SER A 248 16.25 57.23 -15.18
CA SER A 248 14.95 57.89 -15.48
C SER A 248 14.60 58.56 -16.85
N GLY A 249 13.33 58.37 -17.27
CA GLY A 249 12.56 59.25 -18.19
C GLY A 249 11.99 58.49 -19.41
N SER A 250 10.72 58.05 -19.50
CA SER A 250 9.38 58.69 -19.37
C SER A 250 8.81 59.28 -20.70
N ILE A 251 7.60 58.82 -21.04
CA ILE A 251 6.60 59.41 -21.96
C ILE A 251 6.90 59.36 -23.47
N PHE A 252 6.12 58.58 -24.22
CA PHE A 252 5.16 59.13 -25.19
C PHE A 252 3.97 58.19 -25.40
N LYS A 253 2.85 58.75 -25.86
CA LYS A 253 1.53 58.13 -25.99
C LYS A 253 1.07 58.34 -27.43
N GLU A 254 0.43 57.36 -28.06
CA GLU A 254 -0.63 57.65 -29.04
C GLU A 254 -1.58 56.46 -29.21
N ASP A 255 -2.87 56.79 -29.32
CA ASP A 255 -4.02 55.89 -29.37
C ASP A 255 -4.45 55.64 -30.83
N LEU A 256 -5.13 54.52 -31.13
CA LEU A 256 -6.11 54.49 -32.24
C LEU A 256 -7.15 53.36 -32.04
N THR A 257 -8.43 53.74 -32.10
CA THR A 257 -9.64 52.95 -31.81
C THR A 257 -10.51 52.74 -33.07
N PHE A 258 -11.33 51.68 -33.13
CA PHE A 258 -12.67 51.60 -33.80
C PHE A 258 -13.28 50.23 -33.42
N GLU A 259 -14.25 50.10 -32.50
CA GLU A 259 -15.71 50.34 -32.54
C GLU A 259 -16.61 49.16 -33.00
N HIS A 260 -17.79 49.07 -32.38
CA HIS A 260 -18.85 48.03 -32.53
C HIS A 260 -19.90 48.40 -33.61
N PRO A 261 -20.72 47.43 -34.10
CA PRO A 261 -22.12 47.26 -33.61
C PRO A 261 -22.56 45.77 -33.55
N SER A 262 -23.74 45.32 -33.07
CA SER A 262 -24.79 45.83 -32.15
C SER A 262 -25.71 44.65 -31.71
N SER A 263 -26.62 44.85 -30.74
CA SER A 263 -27.69 43.88 -30.35
C SER A 263 -29.04 44.20 -31.02
N PRO A 264 -30.08 43.33 -30.89
CA PRO A 264 -31.27 43.79 -30.14
C PRO A 264 -32.09 42.73 -29.35
N SER A 265 -32.49 43.14 -28.13
CA SER A 265 -33.77 42.98 -27.40
C SER A 265 -34.73 41.77 -27.53
N SER A 266 -35.00 41.16 -26.35
CA SER A 266 -36.31 40.85 -25.73
C SER A 266 -37.40 40.00 -26.43
N PHE A 267 -37.97 39.03 -25.69
CA PHE A 267 -39.41 39.01 -25.32
C PHE A 267 -39.69 38.06 -24.15
N SER A 268 -40.70 38.37 -23.34
CA SER A 268 -41.16 37.58 -22.19
C SER A 268 -42.48 36.86 -22.49
N HIS A 269 -42.68 35.64 -21.98
CA HIS A 269 -43.98 35.27 -21.39
C HIS A 269 -43.92 34.03 -20.49
N SER A 270 -44.58 34.13 -19.33
CA SER A 270 -44.94 33.00 -18.48
C SER A 270 -46.36 32.53 -18.85
N LEU A 271 -46.63 31.22 -18.81
CA LEU A 271 -47.96 30.67 -18.50
C LEU A 271 -47.93 29.17 -18.18
N LYS A 272 -48.61 28.80 -17.08
CA LYS A 272 -48.93 27.41 -16.69
C LYS A 272 -50.03 26.84 -17.59
N ARG A 273 -50.02 25.51 -17.83
CA ARG A 273 -51.23 24.64 -17.78
C ARG A 273 -50.93 23.15 -18.00
N SER A 274 -51.25 22.35 -16.99
CA SER A 274 -51.87 21.01 -17.12
C SER A 274 -53.34 21.20 -17.61
N PRO A 275 -54.13 20.16 -18.01
CA PRO A 275 -54.15 18.77 -17.51
C PRO A 275 -54.54 17.65 -18.52
N SER A 276 -54.76 16.41 -17.99
CA SER A 276 -55.81 15.39 -18.31
C SER A 276 -56.45 15.29 -19.71
N SER A 277 -56.94 14.16 -20.25
CA SER A 277 -57.03 12.72 -19.88
C SER A 277 -57.80 11.98 -21.01
N SER A 278 -58.20 10.71 -20.82
CA SER A 278 -59.17 9.91 -21.64
C SER A 278 -58.75 9.60 -23.10
N SER A 279 -58.50 8.33 -23.47
CA SER A 279 -59.46 7.30 -23.96
C SER A 279 -60.07 7.65 -25.34
N THR A 280 -60.24 6.73 -26.30
CA THR A 280 -60.89 5.40 -26.17
C THR A 280 -60.53 4.47 -27.35
N ALA A 281 -60.91 3.18 -27.26
CA ALA A 281 -60.77 2.09 -28.25
C ALA A 281 -61.18 2.42 -29.71
N GLY A 282 -60.81 1.65 -30.76
CA GLY A 282 -60.02 0.41 -30.88
C GLY A 282 -60.63 -0.59 -31.90
N ARG A 283 -59.84 -1.51 -32.51
CA ARG A 283 -60.35 -2.78 -33.10
C ARG A 283 -59.27 -3.79 -33.57
N SER A 284 -59.24 -4.94 -32.92
CA SER A 284 -59.02 -6.33 -33.43
C SER A 284 -58.45 -6.56 -34.86
N HIS A 285 -57.40 -7.40 -34.95
CA HIS A 285 -57.56 -8.76 -35.52
C HIS A 285 -56.51 -9.80 -35.03
N LYS A 286 -56.79 -11.09 -35.29
CA LYS A 286 -56.26 -12.28 -34.58
C LYS A 286 -55.09 -13.00 -35.29
N ARG A 287 -54.20 -13.61 -34.49
CA ARG A 287 -53.55 -14.96 -34.59
C ARG A 287 -52.23 -14.92 -33.79
N SER A 288 -51.72 -15.90 -33.05
CA SER A 288 -52.13 -17.19 -32.42
C SER A 288 -50.81 -17.85 -31.92
N SER A 289 -50.86 -18.90 -31.07
CA SER A 289 -49.71 -19.63 -30.41
C SER A 289 -48.84 -18.78 -29.46
N SER A 290 -48.91 -18.92 -28.11
CA SER A 290 -48.60 -20.04 -27.17
C SER A 290 -47.09 -20.13 -26.83
N MET A 291 -46.62 -20.25 -25.58
CA MET A 291 -47.21 -20.24 -24.21
C MET A 291 -46.09 -19.74 -23.27
N ALA A 292 -46.32 -18.77 -22.37
CA ALA A 292 -46.71 -18.97 -20.95
C ALA A 292 -45.81 -19.99 -20.21
N SER A 293 -44.91 -19.64 -19.28
CA SER A 293 -44.95 -18.71 -18.12
C SER A 293 -45.85 -19.18 -16.97
N ILE A 294 -45.22 -19.61 -15.87
CA ILE A 294 -45.86 -20.06 -14.62
C ILE A 294 -45.92 -18.91 -13.60
N PRO A 295 -47.08 -18.68 -12.97
CA PRO A 295 -47.18 -18.40 -11.53
C PRO A 295 -48.45 -19.02 -10.90
N PRO A 296 -48.78 -18.80 -9.61
CA PRO A 296 -47.97 -18.92 -8.40
C PRO A 296 -48.64 -19.84 -7.33
N VAL A 297 -48.13 -19.81 -6.09
CA VAL A 297 -48.43 -20.71 -4.95
C VAL A 297 -49.77 -20.46 -4.24
N SER A 298 -50.46 -21.52 -3.79
CA SER A 298 -51.40 -21.47 -2.64
C SER A 298 -51.61 -22.79 -1.87
N SER A 299 -51.51 -22.68 -0.53
CA SER A 299 -52.27 -23.35 0.56
C SER A 299 -52.74 -24.84 0.56
N PHE A 300 -52.38 -25.51 1.66
CA PHE A 300 -53.20 -26.39 2.56
C PHE A 300 -53.42 -27.91 2.32
N LYS A 301 -52.90 -28.69 3.30
CA LYS A 301 -53.43 -29.87 4.05
C LYS A 301 -54.01 -31.14 3.38
N GLU A 302 -53.54 -32.28 3.94
CA GLU A 302 -54.20 -33.60 4.11
C GLU A 302 -54.45 -34.40 2.80
N GLN A 303 -54.39 -35.75 2.76
CA GLN A 303 -54.60 -36.75 3.82
C GLN A 303 -53.86 -38.10 3.56
N HIS A 304 -53.74 -38.96 4.58
CA HIS A 304 -53.07 -40.27 4.54
C HIS A 304 -53.79 -41.34 3.69
N ARG A 305 -53.02 -42.26 3.06
CA ARG A 305 -52.95 -43.71 3.40
C ARG A 305 -52.18 -44.54 2.36
N HIS A 306 -50.98 -45.02 2.73
CA HIS A 306 -50.49 -46.40 2.53
C HIS A 306 -48.97 -46.48 2.77
N SER A 307 -48.54 -47.03 3.91
CA SER A 307 -47.43 -48.00 4.04
C SER A 307 -47.25 -48.34 5.52
N SER A 308 -47.53 -49.60 5.87
CA SER A 308 -47.22 -50.15 7.20
C SER A 308 -46.73 -51.58 7.02
N MET A 309 -45.57 -51.74 6.35
CA MET A 309 -44.88 -53.03 6.24
C MET A 309 -43.38 -52.93 5.90
N THR A 310 -42.78 -51.74 6.02
CA THR A 310 -41.35 -51.48 5.70
C THR A 310 -40.58 -50.82 6.86
N ALA A 311 -41.09 -50.90 8.10
CA ALA A 311 -40.46 -50.32 9.28
C ALA A 311 -39.59 -51.33 10.06
N ASP A 312 -40.07 -52.57 10.22
CA ASP A 312 -39.50 -53.52 11.18
C ASP A 312 -38.17 -54.16 10.75
N LEU A 313 -37.84 -54.14 9.45
CA LEU A 313 -36.54 -54.63 8.94
C LEU A 313 -35.43 -53.58 9.01
N HIS A 314 -35.75 -52.30 9.19
CA HIS A 314 -34.75 -51.24 9.34
C HIS A 314 -34.35 -50.97 10.80
N HIS A 315 -35.12 -51.45 11.78
CA HIS A 315 -34.80 -51.23 13.19
C HIS A 315 -33.67 -52.13 13.70
N HIS A 316 -33.66 -53.42 13.36
CA HIS A 316 -32.63 -54.35 13.85
C HIS A 316 -31.23 -54.11 13.27
N ALA A 317 -31.12 -53.70 12.01
CA ALA A 317 -29.81 -53.38 11.42
C ALA A 317 -29.18 -52.10 11.98
N ALA A 318 -30.01 -51.15 12.45
CA ALA A 318 -29.57 -49.88 13.03
C ALA A 318 -29.17 -49.97 14.51
N GLU A 319 -29.43 -51.11 15.17
CA GLU A 319 -29.04 -51.37 16.55
C GLU A 319 -27.69 -52.13 16.61
N GLU A 320 -27.43 -53.10 15.73
CA GLU A 320 -26.11 -53.77 15.64
C GLU A 320 -24.97 -52.86 15.17
N GLU A 321 -25.23 -51.82 14.37
CA GLU A 321 -24.20 -50.81 14.03
C GLU A 321 -23.93 -49.85 15.21
N LYS A 322 -24.95 -49.53 16.03
CA LYS A 322 -24.80 -48.66 17.21
C LYS A 322 -24.05 -49.32 18.37
N GLU A 323 -24.15 -50.64 18.54
CA GLU A 323 -23.38 -51.34 19.56
C GLU A 323 -21.90 -51.50 19.17
N LYS A 324 -21.54 -51.41 17.88
CA LYS A 324 -20.13 -51.40 17.43
C LYS A 324 -19.48 -50.02 17.49
N GLU A 325 -20.24 -48.93 17.34
CA GLU A 325 -19.73 -47.57 17.56
C GLU A 325 -19.52 -47.21 19.04
N GLN A 326 -19.82 -48.11 20.00
CA GLN A 326 -19.60 -47.90 21.44
C GLN A 326 -18.34 -48.57 22.03
N GLU A 327 -17.58 -49.37 21.26
CA GLU A 327 -16.29 -49.94 21.71
C GLU A 327 -15.05 -49.25 21.12
N GLU A 328 -15.17 -48.43 20.08
CA GLU A 328 -14.12 -47.48 19.68
C GLU A 328 -14.35 -46.14 20.38
N GLY A 329 -13.89 -46.04 21.63
CA GLY A 329 -14.02 -44.81 22.42
C GLY A 329 -13.41 -43.60 21.70
N GLU A 330 -14.12 -42.46 21.73
CA GLU A 330 -13.53 -41.17 21.37
C GLU A 330 -12.16 -41.05 22.06
N PRO A 331 -11.10 -40.57 21.36
CA PRO A 331 -9.81 -40.38 22.00
C PRO A 331 -10.02 -39.51 23.24
N GLN A 332 -9.79 -40.06 24.43
CA GLN A 332 -10.06 -39.33 25.67
C GLN A 332 -8.96 -38.28 25.84
N TYR A 333 -9.16 -37.13 25.18
CA TYR A 333 -8.23 -36.02 25.21
C TYR A 333 -8.01 -35.62 26.68
N PRO A 334 -6.76 -35.48 27.14
CA PRO A 334 -6.52 -34.87 28.44
C PRO A 334 -7.15 -33.47 28.43
N PRO A 335 -7.64 -32.98 29.59
CA PRO A 335 -8.17 -31.62 29.69
C PRO A 335 -7.19 -30.62 29.06
N VAL A 336 -7.71 -29.62 28.33
CA VAL A 336 -6.89 -28.66 27.57
C VAL A 336 -5.78 -28.03 28.45
N GLU A 337 -6.04 -27.86 29.74
CA GLU A 337 -5.08 -27.38 30.74
C GLU A 337 -3.86 -28.28 30.95
N ASP A 338 -4.01 -29.61 30.94
CA ASP A 338 -2.91 -30.55 31.19
C ASP A 338 -1.96 -30.60 29.99
N TRP A 339 -2.54 -30.70 28.79
CA TRP A 339 -1.79 -30.65 27.55
C TRP A 339 -1.10 -29.29 27.32
N ALA A 340 -1.75 -28.18 27.70
CA ALA A 340 -1.13 -26.85 27.65
C ALA A 340 0.10 -26.75 28.58
N ARG A 341 0.01 -27.33 29.79
CA ARG A 341 1.15 -27.44 30.72
C ARG A 341 2.24 -28.35 30.14
N GLU A 342 1.87 -29.39 29.40
CA GLU A 342 2.80 -30.32 28.76
C GLU A 342 3.59 -29.66 27.62
N LEU A 343 2.92 -28.99 26.67
CA LEU A 343 3.60 -28.18 25.64
C LEU A 343 4.56 -27.14 26.25
N GLN A 344 4.18 -26.53 27.36
CA GLN A 344 5.02 -25.56 28.06
C GLN A 344 6.23 -26.20 28.75
N LYS A 345 6.13 -27.47 29.20
CA LYS A 345 7.27 -28.28 29.66
C LYS A 345 8.17 -28.74 28.50
N GLU A 346 7.58 -29.09 27.36
CA GLU A 346 8.31 -29.41 26.12
C GLU A 346 9.00 -28.19 25.49
N GLY A 347 8.67 -26.98 25.95
CA GLY A 347 9.31 -25.73 25.54
C GLY A 347 8.74 -25.14 24.24
N VAL A 348 7.54 -25.56 23.82
CA VAL A 348 6.90 -25.04 22.60
C VAL A 348 6.52 -23.58 22.81
N ARG A 349 7.14 -22.69 22.04
CA ARG A 349 6.89 -21.24 22.08
C ARG A 349 5.93 -20.85 20.95
N VAL A 350 4.93 -20.04 21.27
CA VAL A 350 4.01 -19.47 20.29
C VAL A 350 4.12 -17.95 20.32
N ILE A 351 4.26 -17.32 19.16
CA ILE A 351 4.36 -15.86 19.02
C ILE A 351 3.56 -15.35 17.81
N HIS A 352 3.15 -14.08 17.85
CA HIS A 352 2.80 -13.33 16.65
C HIS A 352 4.05 -12.67 16.07
N SER A 353 4.08 -12.43 14.75
CA SER A 353 5.25 -11.86 14.07
C SER A 353 5.68 -10.49 14.63
N SER A 354 4.78 -9.75 15.27
CA SER A 354 5.09 -8.49 15.98
C SER A 354 6.02 -8.66 17.20
N GLN A 355 6.17 -9.88 17.73
CA GLN A 355 7.03 -10.19 18.88
C GLN A 355 8.41 -10.70 18.47
N TYR A 356 8.61 -11.06 17.20
CA TYR A 356 9.92 -11.46 16.69
C TYR A 356 10.85 -10.25 16.61
N LYS A 357 12.12 -10.43 17.00
CA LYS A 357 13.12 -9.34 16.93
C LYS A 357 14.46 -9.77 16.35
N ARG A 358 14.93 -11.00 16.57
CA ARG A 358 16.31 -11.42 16.23
C ARG A 358 16.39 -12.80 15.57
N ARG A 359 17.30 -12.96 14.62
CA ARG A 359 17.53 -14.20 13.88
C ARG A 359 17.89 -15.38 14.80
N SER A 360 18.63 -15.10 15.87
CA SER A 360 19.02 -16.10 16.88
C SER A 360 17.84 -16.76 17.61
N GLU A 361 16.62 -16.23 17.50
CA GLU A 361 15.41 -16.85 18.06
C GLU A 361 15.01 -18.15 17.35
N PHE A 362 15.60 -18.47 16.20
CA PHE A 362 15.32 -19.67 15.39
C PHE A 362 16.34 -20.82 15.57
N GLU A 363 17.49 -20.57 16.19
CA GLU A 363 18.61 -21.54 16.24
C GLU A 363 18.20 -22.89 16.84
N GLY A 364 18.44 -23.96 16.10
CA GLY A 364 18.16 -25.32 16.52
C GLY A 364 16.68 -25.69 16.69
N ARG A 365 15.73 -24.84 16.25
CA ARG A 365 14.27 -25.09 16.39
C ARG A 365 13.64 -25.67 15.14
N ARG A 366 12.52 -26.38 15.32
CA ARG A 366 11.54 -26.73 14.26
C ARG A 366 10.47 -25.64 14.24
N VAL A 367 10.35 -24.91 13.14
CA VAL A 367 9.59 -23.66 13.05
C VAL A 367 8.38 -23.82 12.14
N LEU A 368 7.19 -23.52 12.65
CA LEU A 368 5.94 -23.44 11.89
C LEU A 368 5.53 -21.96 11.73
N ILE A 369 5.45 -21.47 10.49
CA ILE A 369 5.05 -20.10 10.19
C ILE A 369 3.65 -20.12 9.57
N LEU A 370 2.70 -19.43 10.20
CA LEU A 370 1.29 -19.43 9.83
C LEU A 370 0.95 -18.15 9.06
N GLY A 371 0.71 -18.26 7.76
CA GLY A 371 0.49 -17.14 6.84
C GLY A 371 1.59 -17.04 5.78
N ILE A 372 1.29 -16.38 4.66
CA ILE A 372 2.20 -16.27 3.50
C ILE A 372 2.20 -14.87 2.86
N GLY A 373 2.27 -13.84 3.70
CA GLY A 373 2.57 -12.46 3.31
C GLY A 373 4.08 -12.15 3.28
N GLU A 374 4.41 -10.87 3.15
CA GLU A 374 5.79 -10.38 3.09
C GLU A 374 6.57 -10.76 4.35
N THR A 375 6.02 -10.47 5.54
CA THR A 375 6.64 -10.78 6.83
C THR A 375 6.93 -12.27 7.01
N SER A 376 6.02 -13.18 6.64
CA SER A 376 6.28 -14.63 6.71
C SER A 376 7.43 -15.06 5.81
N MET A 377 7.58 -14.47 4.62
CA MET A 377 8.68 -14.81 3.70
C MET A 377 10.02 -14.34 4.24
N ASP A 378 10.07 -13.13 4.82
CA ASP A 378 11.25 -12.64 5.54
C ASP A 378 11.57 -13.57 6.71
N LEU A 379 10.61 -13.89 7.58
CA LEU A 379 10.81 -14.81 8.71
C LEU A 379 11.20 -16.23 8.29
N SER A 380 10.73 -16.72 7.14
CA SER A 380 11.10 -18.03 6.61
C SER A 380 12.56 -18.06 6.17
N TYR A 381 13.02 -16.98 5.53
CA TYR A 381 14.43 -16.81 5.19
C TYR A 381 15.29 -16.63 6.46
N GLU A 382 14.89 -15.76 7.38
CA GLU A 382 15.62 -15.55 8.65
C GLU A 382 15.68 -16.84 9.48
N ALA A 383 14.64 -17.69 9.48
CA ALA A 383 14.67 -18.99 10.16
C ALA A 383 15.70 -19.95 9.53
N ILE A 384 15.76 -20.04 8.19
CA ILE A 384 16.72 -20.93 7.52
C ILE A 384 18.16 -20.44 7.69
N GLN A 385 18.38 -19.12 7.65
CA GLN A 385 19.68 -18.48 7.90
C GLN A 385 20.08 -18.54 9.37
N GLY A 386 19.10 -18.57 10.28
CA GLY A 386 19.26 -18.62 11.73
C GLY A 386 19.38 -20.02 12.31
N GLY A 387 19.78 -21.02 11.51
CA GLY A 387 20.11 -22.36 12.02
C GLY A 387 18.92 -23.23 12.44
N ALA A 388 17.70 -22.92 11.98
CA ALA A 388 16.54 -23.78 12.18
C ALA A 388 16.81 -25.23 11.69
N LYS A 389 16.27 -26.21 12.40
CA LYS A 389 16.31 -27.64 12.00
C LYS A 389 15.30 -27.94 10.90
N GLU A 390 14.16 -27.26 10.93
CA GLU A 390 13.03 -27.44 10.02
C GLU A 390 12.25 -26.12 9.92
N VAL A 391 11.77 -25.78 8.73
CA VAL A 391 10.91 -24.61 8.50
C VAL A 391 9.73 -25.02 7.62
N VAL A 392 8.51 -24.90 8.17
CA VAL A 392 7.25 -25.18 7.47
C VAL A 392 6.40 -23.91 7.43
N VAL A 393 5.87 -23.55 6.26
CA VAL A 393 5.09 -22.32 6.04
C VAL A 393 3.68 -22.67 5.54
N CYS A 394 2.67 -22.29 6.31
CA CYS A 394 1.28 -22.64 6.04
C CYS A 394 0.52 -21.52 5.31
N HIS A 395 -0.26 -21.89 4.30
CA HIS A 395 -1.14 -20.96 3.58
C HIS A 395 -2.57 -21.45 3.41
N ARG A 396 -3.54 -20.52 3.31
CA ARG A 396 -4.96 -20.85 3.12
C ARG A 396 -5.38 -21.11 1.67
N GLY A 397 -4.68 -20.52 0.70
CA GLY A 397 -5.09 -20.59 -0.72
C GLY A 397 -4.06 -20.06 -1.70
N GLY A 398 -2.78 -20.21 -1.36
CA GLY A 398 -1.66 -19.73 -2.15
C GLY A 398 -1.38 -18.22 -2.08
N PHE A 399 -0.37 -17.81 -2.84
CA PHE A 399 0.19 -16.45 -2.90
C PHE A 399 0.77 -16.17 -4.30
N LEU A 400 1.03 -14.90 -4.61
CA LEU A 400 1.70 -14.45 -5.83
C LEU A 400 3.04 -13.83 -5.47
N SER A 401 4.11 -14.58 -5.71
CA SER A 401 5.50 -14.17 -5.47
C SER A 401 6.02 -13.35 -6.64
N PHE A 402 6.65 -12.22 -6.34
CA PHE A 402 7.34 -11.40 -7.35
C PHE A 402 8.48 -10.62 -6.68
N PRO A 403 9.75 -10.80 -7.06
CA PRO A 403 10.85 -10.14 -6.36
C PRO A 403 10.76 -8.62 -6.48
N LYS A 404 11.15 -7.91 -5.41
CA LYS A 404 11.12 -6.43 -5.38
C LYS A 404 12.06 -5.76 -6.39
N VAL A 405 13.04 -6.52 -6.90
CA VAL A 405 14.06 -6.11 -7.88
C VAL A 405 14.18 -7.22 -8.94
N LEU A 406 14.47 -6.87 -10.21
CA LEU A 406 14.49 -7.81 -11.34
C LEU A 406 15.87 -7.88 -12.04
N ASN A 407 16.76 -8.76 -11.55
CA ASN A 407 18.18 -8.80 -11.97
C ASN A 407 18.65 -10.12 -12.61
N ASP A 408 17.76 -11.11 -12.66
CA ASP A 408 18.16 -12.50 -12.77
C ASP A 408 17.54 -13.25 -13.95
N PHE A 409 17.03 -12.52 -14.94
CA PHE A 409 16.59 -13.12 -16.18
C PHE A 409 17.76 -13.26 -17.16
N GLN A 410 17.97 -14.49 -17.62
CA GLN A 410 18.72 -14.76 -18.85
C GLN A 410 17.72 -14.97 -19.99
N VAL A 411 17.98 -14.37 -21.16
CA VAL A 411 17.21 -14.58 -22.39
C VAL A 411 18.18 -14.64 -23.57
N PHE A 412 18.12 -15.70 -24.38
CA PHE A 412 19.06 -15.94 -25.48
C PHE A 412 20.55 -15.85 -25.07
N GLY A 413 20.85 -16.24 -23.83
CA GLY A 413 22.20 -16.19 -23.26
C GLY A 413 22.59 -14.86 -22.60
N VAL A 414 21.89 -13.75 -22.89
CA VAL A 414 22.15 -12.42 -22.30
C VAL A 414 21.48 -12.32 -20.93
N ARG A 415 22.22 -11.91 -19.89
CA ARG A 415 21.67 -11.61 -18.56
C ARG A 415 21.23 -10.15 -18.47
N PHE A 416 20.04 -9.92 -17.94
CA PHE A 416 19.53 -8.59 -17.62
C PHE A 416 19.90 -8.20 -16.19
N ASP A 417 21.00 -7.46 -16.03
CA ASP A 417 21.48 -6.97 -14.73
C ASP A 417 21.22 -5.46 -14.61
N GLY A 418 19.97 -5.09 -14.28
CA GLY A 418 19.54 -3.69 -14.22
C GLY A 418 19.47 -3.07 -12.82
N ASP A 419 19.55 -3.89 -11.77
CA ASP A 419 19.27 -3.54 -10.37
C ASP A 419 17.99 -2.71 -10.14
N LEU A 420 16.94 -2.92 -10.94
CA LEU A 420 15.77 -2.03 -10.97
C LEU A 420 14.67 -2.46 -10.00
N PRO A 421 14.25 -1.58 -9.06
CA PRO A 421 13.05 -1.81 -8.25
C PRO A 421 11.80 -1.84 -9.12
N ILE A 422 10.96 -2.87 -8.92
CA ILE A 422 9.79 -3.10 -9.76
C ILE A 422 8.76 -1.96 -9.74
N ASP A 423 8.64 -1.25 -8.63
CA ASP A 423 7.69 -0.16 -8.49
C ASP A 423 8.11 1.14 -9.22
N GLY A 424 9.41 1.29 -9.56
CA GLY A 424 9.90 2.32 -10.49
C GLY A 424 9.80 1.93 -11.97
N LEU A 425 9.51 0.66 -12.30
CA LEU A 425 9.37 0.19 -13.69
C LEU A 425 7.95 0.39 -14.26
N ILE A 426 6.93 0.52 -13.40
CA ILE A 426 5.53 0.65 -13.80
C ILE A 426 5.30 2.06 -14.36
N THR A 427 5.08 2.20 -15.67
CA THR A 427 4.72 3.49 -16.28
C THR A 427 3.28 3.89 -15.96
N ASN A 428 3.04 5.19 -15.82
CA ASN A 428 1.72 5.72 -15.44
C ASN A 428 0.85 6.16 -16.64
N LEU A 429 1.49 6.66 -17.70
CA LEU A 429 0.82 7.33 -18.82
C LEU A 429 -0.10 6.38 -19.61
N PHE A 430 -1.36 6.81 -19.80
CA PHE A 430 -2.45 6.10 -20.50
C PHE A 430 -2.89 4.77 -19.88
N GLU A 431 -2.06 4.05 -19.12
CA GLU A 431 -2.52 2.90 -18.32
C GLU A 431 -3.36 3.34 -17.11
N THR A 432 -2.94 4.43 -16.44
CA THR A 432 -3.58 4.92 -15.20
C THR A 432 -3.76 6.44 -15.09
N THR A 433 -3.11 7.25 -15.93
CA THR A 433 -3.47 8.67 -16.14
C THR A 433 -4.18 8.89 -17.48
N TYR A 434 -5.03 9.92 -17.54
CA TYR A 434 -5.80 10.35 -18.73
C TYR A 434 -6.71 9.26 -19.34
N VAL A 435 -7.11 8.26 -18.55
CA VAL A 435 -7.96 7.14 -18.99
C VAL A 435 -9.40 7.61 -19.28
N HIS A 436 -9.97 7.13 -20.39
CA HIS A 436 -11.37 7.39 -20.76
C HIS A 436 -12.35 6.73 -19.76
N PRO A 437 -13.46 7.37 -19.35
CA PRO A 437 -14.40 6.78 -18.40
C PRO A 437 -14.98 5.42 -18.80
N TRP A 438 -15.13 5.09 -20.08
CA TRP A 438 -15.61 3.76 -20.47
C TRP A 438 -14.54 2.68 -20.27
N VAL A 439 -13.26 3.04 -20.45
CA VAL A 439 -12.11 2.14 -20.26
C VAL A 439 -11.82 1.92 -18.77
N SER A 440 -11.99 2.94 -17.93
CA SER A 440 -11.78 2.80 -16.48
C SER A 440 -12.78 1.83 -15.81
N HIS A 441 -14.03 1.79 -16.29
CA HIS A 441 -15.08 0.92 -15.74
C HIS A 441 -15.12 -0.49 -16.35
N SER A 442 -14.48 -0.76 -17.49
CA SER A 442 -14.60 -2.04 -18.19
C SER A 442 -13.74 -3.16 -17.61
N HIS A 443 -12.91 -2.87 -16.58
CA HIS A 443 -11.86 -3.73 -16.03
C HIS A 443 -10.86 -4.32 -17.06
N LEU A 444 -10.92 -3.86 -18.32
CA LEU A 444 -10.18 -4.40 -19.46
C LEU A 444 -8.65 -4.38 -19.24
N ARG A 445 -8.14 -3.34 -18.58
CA ARG A 445 -6.72 -3.24 -18.18
C ARG A 445 -6.25 -4.47 -17.40
N TRP A 446 -7.05 -4.94 -16.44
CA TRP A 446 -6.68 -6.04 -15.56
C TRP A 446 -6.60 -7.37 -16.30
N PHE A 447 -7.56 -7.62 -17.20
CA PHE A 447 -7.57 -8.81 -18.05
C PHE A 447 -6.35 -8.85 -19.00
N ILE A 448 -6.05 -7.73 -19.66
CA ILE A 448 -4.93 -7.64 -20.60
C ILE A 448 -3.59 -7.80 -19.87
N SER A 449 -3.36 -7.04 -18.79
CA SER A 449 -2.12 -7.12 -18.02
C SER A 449 -1.91 -8.54 -17.47
N ASP A 450 -2.95 -9.18 -16.93
CA ASP A 450 -2.86 -10.55 -16.43
C ASP A 450 -2.52 -11.58 -17.52
N PHE A 451 -3.19 -11.50 -18.68
CA PHE A 451 -2.95 -12.37 -19.83
C PHE A 451 -1.54 -12.25 -20.39
N ILE A 452 -1.01 -11.02 -20.51
CA ILE A 452 0.35 -10.75 -21.00
C ILE A 452 1.38 -11.20 -19.95
N ILE A 453 1.23 -10.77 -18.69
CA ILE A 453 2.19 -11.09 -17.61
C ILE A 453 2.34 -12.60 -17.43
N LYS A 454 1.25 -13.38 -17.43
CA LYS A 454 1.32 -14.84 -17.32
C LYS A 454 2.14 -15.49 -18.45
N ARG A 455 1.99 -15.01 -19.68
CA ARG A 455 2.75 -15.52 -20.83
C ARG A 455 4.22 -15.13 -20.79
N VAL A 456 4.52 -13.89 -20.39
CA VAL A 456 5.89 -13.41 -20.19
C VAL A 456 6.58 -14.18 -19.06
N LEU A 457 5.93 -14.36 -17.91
CA LEU A 457 6.46 -15.17 -16.81
C LEU A 457 6.71 -16.62 -17.21
N TRP A 458 5.79 -17.24 -17.96
CA TRP A 458 5.99 -18.61 -18.47
C TRP A 458 7.20 -18.71 -19.41
N PHE A 459 7.37 -17.74 -20.32
CA PHE A 459 8.51 -17.70 -21.23
C PHE A 459 9.85 -17.48 -20.51
N LEU A 460 9.88 -16.58 -19.51
CA LEU A 460 11.09 -16.22 -18.77
C LEU A 460 11.48 -17.21 -17.66
N THR A 461 10.49 -17.87 -17.05
CA THR A 461 10.70 -18.66 -15.81
C THR A 461 10.17 -20.10 -15.88
N GLY A 462 9.43 -20.47 -16.93
CA GLY A 462 8.78 -21.78 -17.07
C GLY A 462 7.47 -21.94 -16.28
N THR A 463 7.08 -20.97 -15.46
CA THR A 463 5.88 -21.03 -14.59
C THR A 463 4.96 -19.81 -14.77
N GLN A 464 3.66 -20.02 -14.47
CA GLN A 464 2.62 -18.98 -14.50
C GLN A 464 2.11 -18.59 -13.10
N ALA A 465 2.56 -19.28 -12.04
CA ALA A 465 2.06 -19.05 -10.68
C ALA A 465 2.58 -17.74 -10.05
N GLY A 466 3.73 -17.25 -10.51
CA GLY A 466 4.45 -16.08 -10.03
C GLY A 466 5.85 -16.04 -10.64
N CYS A 467 6.67 -15.05 -10.28
CA CYS A 467 8.04 -14.96 -10.77
C CYS A 467 8.92 -16.02 -10.11
N ASN A 468 9.45 -16.97 -10.90
CA ASN A 468 10.15 -18.17 -10.43
C ASN A 468 9.40 -18.88 -9.28
N GLN A 469 8.07 -18.99 -9.37
CA GLN A 469 7.26 -19.64 -8.34
C GLN A 469 6.76 -21.02 -8.82
N TRP A 470 7.26 -22.09 -8.21
CA TRP A 470 6.92 -23.46 -8.61
C TRP A 470 5.84 -24.12 -7.74
N ILE A 471 5.52 -23.53 -6.59
CA ILE A 471 4.62 -24.09 -5.58
C ILE A 471 3.78 -22.99 -4.90
N GLY A 472 2.67 -23.38 -4.26
CA GLY A 472 1.81 -22.47 -3.49
C GLY A 472 1.10 -21.41 -4.33
N GLY A 473 0.93 -21.65 -5.64
CA GLY A 473 0.24 -20.72 -6.55
C GLY A 473 -1.22 -20.50 -6.20
N LEU A 474 -1.70 -19.28 -6.49
CA LEU A 474 -3.11 -18.88 -6.39
C LEU A 474 -4.01 -19.65 -7.37
N PRO A 475 -5.32 -19.79 -7.08
CA PRO A 475 -6.28 -20.33 -8.05
C PRO A 475 -6.41 -19.42 -9.29
N PRO A 476 -6.76 -19.95 -10.47
CA PRO A 476 -6.91 -19.15 -11.69
C PRO A 476 -7.83 -17.93 -11.57
N SER A 477 -8.85 -17.98 -10.70
CA SER A 477 -9.80 -16.88 -10.45
C SER A 477 -9.26 -15.75 -9.56
N ARG A 478 -8.12 -15.94 -8.90
CA ARG A 478 -7.44 -14.91 -8.06
C ARG A 478 -5.98 -14.68 -8.49
N LEU A 479 -5.49 -15.43 -9.45
CA LEU A 479 -4.14 -15.31 -9.98
C LEU A 479 -4.11 -14.09 -10.90
N GLY A 480 -3.58 -12.97 -10.40
CA GLY A 480 -3.40 -11.72 -11.14
C GLY A 480 -3.31 -10.51 -10.21
N ARG A 481 -2.56 -9.46 -10.61
CA ARG A 481 -2.31 -8.26 -9.77
C ARG A 481 -3.57 -7.47 -9.35
N ALA A 482 -4.71 -7.72 -9.98
CA ALA A 482 -5.99 -7.10 -9.64
C ALA A 482 -6.60 -7.65 -8.33
N TYR A 483 -6.28 -8.89 -7.96
CA TYR A 483 -7.03 -9.68 -6.96
C TYR A 483 -6.27 -9.87 -5.63
N VAL A 484 -4.98 -9.51 -5.58
CA VAL A 484 -4.09 -9.79 -4.46
C VAL A 484 -3.00 -8.73 -4.31
N PHE A 485 -2.49 -8.59 -3.08
CA PHE A 485 -1.23 -7.91 -2.80
C PHE A 485 -0.06 -8.79 -3.28
N LEU A 486 0.91 -8.21 -3.99
CA LEU A 486 2.10 -8.97 -4.42
C LEU A 486 3.00 -9.25 -3.22
N ASN A 487 3.42 -10.51 -3.05
CA ASN A 487 4.44 -10.83 -2.07
C ASN A 487 5.82 -10.49 -2.64
N LYS A 488 6.36 -9.36 -2.19
CA LYS A 488 7.63 -8.79 -2.66
C LYS A 488 8.88 -9.29 -1.92
N SER A 489 8.72 -10.08 -0.85
CA SER A 489 9.84 -10.77 -0.21
C SER A 489 10.04 -12.14 -0.86
N SER A 490 11.11 -12.25 -1.65
CA SER A 490 11.41 -13.43 -2.46
C SER A 490 12.61 -14.24 -1.95
N LYS A 491 13.34 -13.80 -0.92
CA LYS A 491 14.60 -14.45 -0.48
C LYS A 491 14.42 -15.91 -0.03
N ALA A 492 13.22 -16.28 0.46
CA ALA A 492 12.88 -17.66 0.80
C ALA A 492 12.52 -18.54 -0.41
N MET A 493 12.21 -17.95 -1.58
CA MET A 493 11.74 -18.69 -2.76
C MET A 493 12.68 -19.79 -3.24
N PRO A 494 14.02 -19.62 -3.30
CA PRO A 494 14.91 -20.68 -3.75
C PRO A 494 14.80 -21.96 -2.89
N TYR A 495 14.73 -21.81 -1.57
CA TYR A 495 14.55 -22.91 -0.61
C TYR A 495 13.14 -23.53 -0.65
N ILE A 496 12.12 -22.72 -0.94
CA ILE A 496 10.73 -23.16 -1.16
C ILE A 496 10.58 -23.95 -2.47
N ASN A 497 11.30 -23.53 -3.51
CA ASN A 497 11.26 -24.12 -4.84
C ASN A 497 12.09 -25.42 -4.94
N ALA A 498 13.15 -25.57 -4.14
CA ALA A 498 14.09 -26.68 -4.24
C ALA A 498 13.45 -28.09 -4.31
N PRO A 499 12.36 -28.43 -3.59
CA PRO A 499 11.69 -29.73 -3.73
C PRO A 499 10.83 -29.90 -4.99
N TYR A 500 10.58 -28.83 -5.76
CA TYR A 500 9.54 -28.77 -6.80
C TYR A 500 10.03 -28.30 -8.18
N GLN A 501 11.27 -27.81 -8.32
CA GLN A 501 11.79 -27.42 -9.63
C GLN A 501 11.85 -28.62 -10.60
N PRO A 502 11.40 -28.47 -11.85
CA PRO A 502 11.43 -29.56 -12.82
C PRO A 502 12.86 -29.91 -13.23
N THR A 503 13.16 -31.20 -13.26
CA THR A 503 14.46 -31.75 -13.70
C THR A 503 14.64 -31.72 -15.22
N ASN A 504 13.56 -31.71 -16.00
CA ASN A 504 13.62 -31.59 -17.46
C ASN A 504 13.46 -30.13 -17.90
N ARG A 505 14.52 -29.57 -18.50
CA ARG A 505 14.63 -28.16 -18.90
C ARG A 505 14.63 -27.94 -20.43
N LEU A 506 14.15 -28.89 -21.24
CA LEU A 506 14.30 -28.87 -22.70
C LEU A 506 13.99 -27.50 -23.37
N LEU A 507 12.89 -26.84 -22.97
CA LEU A 507 12.49 -25.54 -23.52
C LEU A 507 13.39 -24.39 -23.07
N SER A 508 13.75 -24.33 -21.78
CA SER A 508 14.66 -23.32 -21.24
C SER A 508 16.10 -23.51 -21.74
N THR A 509 16.53 -24.75 -21.99
CA THR A 509 17.80 -25.07 -22.66
C THR A 509 17.78 -24.65 -24.14
N LEU A 510 16.68 -24.86 -24.86
CA LEU A 510 16.56 -24.49 -26.28
C LEU A 510 16.54 -22.96 -26.50
N LEU A 511 15.88 -22.22 -25.60
CA LEU A 511 15.72 -20.76 -25.71
C LEU A 511 16.77 -19.97 -24.91
N SER A 512 17.60 -20.66 -24.13
CA SER A 512 18.47 -20.06 -23.10
C SER A 512 17.73 -19.05 -22.21
N THR A 513 16.49 -19.39 -21.83
CA THR A 513 15.67 -18.61 -20.89
C THR A 513 15.70 -19.24 -19.51
N SER A 514 16.16 -18.49 -18.51
CA SER A 514 16.10 -18.94 -17.12
C SER A 514 16.04 -17.77 -16.14
N TYR A 515 15.48 -18.04 -14.97
CA TYR A 515 15.66 -17.22 -13.77
C TYR A 515 16.83 -17.78 -12.98
N ILE A 516 17.82 -16.94 -12.65
CA ILE A 516 19.03 -17.32 -11.93
C ILE A 516 18.85 -17.00 -10.45
N ASP A 517 18.49 -18.01 -9.65
CA ASP A 517 18.45 -17.81 -8.19
C ASP A 517 19.83 -17.37 -7.67
N PRO A 518 19.92 -16.35 -6.78
CA PRO A 518 21.20 -15.87 -6.26
C PRO A 518 21.90 -16.97 -5.45
N PRO A 519 23.25 -16.96 -5.37
CA PRO A 519 24.01 -17.98 -4.66
C PRO A 519 23.59 -18.03 -3.18
N LEU A 520 23.12 -19.21 -2.76
CA LEU A 520 22.62 -19.42 -1.41
C LEU A 520 23.77 -19.80 -0.47
N PRO A 521 23.86 -19.21 0.74
CA PRO A 521 24.82 -19.65 1.74
C PRO A 521 24.47 -21.07 2.25
N PRO A 522 25.48 -21.86 2.69
CA PRO A 522 25.24 -23.16 3.30
C PRO A 522 24.45 -22.99 4.60
N THR A 523 23.37 -23.75 4.72
CA THR A 523 22.39 -23.66 5.82
C THR A 523 22.06 -25.05 6.36
N ARG A 524 21.56 -25.12 7.60
CA ARG A 524 21.33 -26.39 8.31
C ARG A 524 20.27 -27.27 7.66
N CYS A 525 19.21 -26.67 7.13
CA CYS A 525 18.29 -27.33 6.20
C CYS A 525 18.36 -26.62 4.84
N SER A 526 18.22 -27.38 3.76
CA SER A 526 18.30 -26.88 2.37
C SER A 526 16.94 -26.57 1.75
N THR A 527 15.85 -26.79 2.48
CA THR A 527 14.47 -26.65 1.99
C THR A 527 13.59 -25.95 3.01
N ILE A 528 12.62 -25.17 2.53
CA ILE A 528 11.50 -24.66 3.30
C ILE A 528 10.25 -25.33 2.74
N ASP A 529 9.47 -25.99 3.58
CA ASP A 529 8.31 -26.73 3.13
C ASP A 529 7.05 -25.86 3.17
N LEU A 530 6.24 -25.90 2.10
CA LEU A 530 4.90 -25.33 2.15
C LEU A 530 3.90 -26.38 2.63
N ALA A 531 2.89 -25.91 3.37
CA ALA A 531 1.75 -26.69 3.81
C ALA A 531 0.44 -25.90 3.64
N LEU A 532 -0.69 -26.61 3.70
CA LEU A 532 -2.00 -25.98 3.83
C LEU A 532 -2.20 -25.45 5.26
N TRP A 533 -3.27 -24.70 5.49
CA TRP A 533 -3.61 -24.19 6.81
C TRP A 533 -3.82 -25.35 7.80
N PRO A 534 -3.37 -25.27 9.07
CA PRO A 534 -3.68 -26.30 10.06
C PRO A 534 -5.17 -26.31 10.40
N SER A 535 -5.79 -27.48 10.40
CA SER A 535 -7.14 -27.69 10.91
C SER A 535 -7.14 -27.86 12.43
N SER A 536 -6.16 -28.60 12.95
CA SER A 536 -5.98 -28.87 14.37
C SER A 536 -4.52 -29.23 14.70
N ILE A 537 -4.22 -29.32 15.99
CA ILE A 537 -3.01 -29.96 16.52
C ILE A 537 -3.47 -31.22 17.28
N SER A 538 -2.75 -32.33 17.12
CA SER A 538 -3.01 -33.57 17.87
C SER A 538 -2.58 -33.47 19.33
N THR A 539 -3.05 -34.39 20.16
CA THR A 539 -2.55 -34.60 21.54
C THR A 539 -1.02 -34.75 21.59
N THR A 540 -0.44 -35.39 20.59
CA THR A 540 1.01 -35.61 20.43
C THR A 540 1.79 -34.39 19.92
N GLY A 541 1.16 -33.22 19.79
CA GLY A 541 1.78 -31.99 19.29
C GLY A 541 2.00 -31.96 17.76
N SER A 542 1.49 -32.94 17.02
CA SER A 542 1.61 -33.03 15.56
C SER A 542 0.59 -32.13 14.88
N ILE A 543 1.01 -31.38 13.85
CA ILE A 543 0.12 -30.51 13.09
C ILE A 543 -0.73 -31.34 12.11
N VAL A 544 -2.05 -31.19 12.19
CA VAL A 544 -2.99 -31.75 11.22
C VAL A 544 -3.35 -30.66 10.21
N PHE A 545 -3.04 -30.89 8.94
CA PHE A 545 -3.29 -29.92 7.86
C PHE A 545 -4.67 -30.12 7.24
N THR A 546 -5.35 -29.00 6.93
CA THR A 546 -6.61 -28.99 6.20
C THR A 546 -6.43 -29.67 4.82
N PRO A 547 -7.23 -30.69 4.46
CA PRO A 547 -7.12 -31.39 3.19
C PRO A 547 -7.55 -30.49 2.02
N SER A 548 -6.93 -30.61 0.85
CA SER A 548 -7.26 -29.74 -0.29
C SER A 548 -8.67 -29.98 -0.85
N SER A 549 -9.29 -31.12 -0.57
CA SER A 549 -10.70 -31.41 -0.89
C SER A 549 -11.66 -30.38 -0.27
N SER A 550 -11.33 -29.82 0.90
CA SER A 550 -12.14 -28.77 1.54
C SER A 550 -11.90 -27.37 0.97
N LEU A 551 -10.89 -27.19 0.09
CA LEU A 551 -10.66 -25.95 -0.64
C LEU A 551 -11.42 -26.00 -1.98
N PRO A 552 -12.41 -25.12 -2.23
CA PRO A 552 -13.17 -25.10 -3.50
C PRO A 552 -12.31 -24.96 -4.76
N GLN A 553 -11.07 -24.51 -4.57
CA GLN A 553 -10.07 -24.22 -5.59
C GLN A 553 -9.28 -25.46 -6.06
N SER A 554 -9.28 -26.57 -5.31
CA SER A 554 -8.53 -27.79 -5.66
C SER A 554 -9.16 -28.56 -6.83
N ARG A 555 -10.46 -28.35 -7.08
CA ARG A 555 -11.28 -29.20 -7.97
C ARG A 555 -11.14 -30.70 -7.65
N GLY A 556 -10.99 -31.04 -6.36
CA GLY A 556 -10.84 -32.42 -5.89
C GLY A 556 -9.48 -33.06 -6.20
N LYS A 557 -8.43 -32.28 -6.52
CA LYS A 557 -7.07 -32.78 -6.75
C LYS A 557 -6.11 -32.32 -5.66
N ASP A 558 -5.40 -33.28 -5.08
CA ASP A 558 -4.32 -33.06 -4.12
C ASP A 558 -3.32 -32.00 -4.63
N ARG A 559 -3.09 -30.96 -3.84
CA ARG A 559 -2.06 -29.95 -4.14
C ARG A 559 -0.66 -30.52 -3.89
N PRO A 560 0.39 -30.13 -4.62
CA PRO A 560 1.72 -30.76 -4.46
C PRO A 560 2.29 -30.59 -3.04
N GLU A 561 2.01 -29.47 -2.38
CA GLU A 561 2.37 -29.23 -0.98
C GLU A 561 1.71 -30.23 -0.02
N GLU A 562 0.42 -30.53 -0.22
CA GLU A 562 -0.33 -31.50 0.58
C GLU A 562 0.22 -32.92 0.40
N ARG A 563 0.54 -33.34 -0.84
CA ARG A 563 1.13 -34.67 -1.09
C ARG A 563 2.45 -34.88 -0.37
N ARG A 564 3.24 -33.81 -0.23
CA ARG A 564 4.51 -33.82 0.51
C ARG A 564 4.31 -33.82 2.03
N MET A 565 3.23 -33.21 2.52
CA MET A 565 2.87 -33.28 3.95
C MET A 565 2.27 -34.64 4.34
N LYS A 566 1.55 -35.34 3.45
CA LYS A 566 0.97 -36.67 3.72
C LYS A 566 2.00 -37.73 4.16
N SER A 567 3.28 -37.55 3.82
CA SER A 567 4.38 -38.46 4.20
C SER A 567 5.26 -37.92 5.35
N ARG A 568 4.79 -36.95 6.13
CA ARG A 568 5.58 -36.30 7.19
C ARG A 568 4.75 -36.03 8.44
N GLU A 569 5.37 -36.24 9.60
CA GLU A 569 4.89 -35.70 10.86
C GLU A 569 5.58 -34.36 11.13
N VAL A 570 4.83 -33.31 11.44
CA VAL A 570 5.34 -31.96 11.74
C VAL A 570 5.03 -31.63 13.19
N LYS A 571 6.07 -31.51 14.04
CA LYS A 571 5.98 -31.22 15.48
C LYS A 571 6.86 -30.00 15.83
N PRO A 572 6.36 -28.76 15.74
CA PRO A 572 7.18 -27.55 15.87
C PRO A 572 7.54 -27.22 17.33
N ASP A 573 8.76 -26.72 17.55
CA ASP A 573 9.17 -26.10 18.83
C ASP A 573 8.79 -24.60 18.88
N LEU A 574 8.52 -23.99 17.72
CA LEU A 574 8.16 -22.58 17.60
C LEU A 574 7.04 -22.41 16.57
N VAL A 575 5.91 -21.85 16.99
CA VAL A 575 4.80 -21.46 16.12
C VAL A 575 4.76 -19.93 15.99
N VAL A 576 4.80 -19.42 14.76
CA VAL A 576 4.81 -18.00 14.44
C VAL A 576 3.58 -17.61 13.63
N PHE A 577 2.65 -16.89 14.25
CA PHE A 577 1.52 -16.28 13.57
C PHE A 577 1.98 -15.06 12.75
N ALA A 578 2.15 -15.24 11.45
CA ALA A 578 2.39 -14.19 10.45
C ALA A 578 1.09 -13.83 9.71
N THR A 579 -0.03 -13.87 10.44
CA THR A 579 -1.41 -13.71 9.96
C THR A 579 -1.85 -12.27 9.74
N GLY A 580 -1.01 -11.31 10.14
CA GLY A 580 -1.21 -9.87 9.97
C GLY A 580 -2.05 -9.26 11.08
N TYR A 581 -2.68 -8.12 10.79
CA TYR A 581 -3.25 -7.25 11.83
C TYR A 581 -4.72 -6.89 11.55
N ARG A 582 -5.39 -6.48 12.62
CA ARG A 582 -6.74 -5.87 12.66
C ARG A 582 -6.62 -4.37 12.99
N GLN A 583 -7.71 -3.67 12.74
CA GLN A 583 -7.90 -2.24 13.04
C GLN A 583 -9.09 -2.14 13.99
N GLU A 584 -8.96 -1.32 15.04
CA GLU A 584 -9.93 -1.24 16.13
C GLU A 584 -10.05 0.23 16.56
N TRP A 585 -11.27 0.77 16.51
CA TRP A 585 -11.59 2.16 16.86
C TRP A 585 -12.67 2.27 17.94
N GLY A 586 -12.76 1.29 18.87
CA GLY A 586 -13.74 1.29 19.97
C GLY A 586 -13.61 2.45 20.98
N TRP A 587 -12.65 3.35 20.79
CA TRP A 587 -12.52 4.63 21.49
C TRP A 587 -13.29 5.77 20.79
N LEU A 588 -13.67 5.62 19.52
CA LEU A 588 -14.63 6.51 18.87
C LEU A 588 -16.04 6.27 19.44
N GLY A 589 -16.87 7.30 19.44
CA GLY A 589 -18.31 7.16 19.65
C GLY A 589 -19.02 6.55 18.44
N GLU A 590 -20.23 6.03 18.66
CA GLU A 590 -21.08 5.38 17.65
C GLU A 590 -21.46 6.33 16.49
N GLU A 591 -21.45 7.65 16.77
CA GLU A 591 -21.66 8.70 15.79
C GLU A 591 -20.57 8.77 14.71
N TYR A 592 -19.38 8.20 14.96
CA TYR A 592 -18.27 8.17 14.00
C TYR A 592 -18.22 6.84 13.22
N PRO A 593 -17.73 6.88 11.97
CA PRO A 593 -17.53 5.67 11.21
C PRO A 593 -16.25 4.92 11.55
N GLN A 594 -16.31 3.60 11.39
CA GLN A 594 -15.23 2.66 11.72
C GLN A 594 -14.20 2.55 10.57
N GLY A 595 -13.76 3.70 10.05
CA GLY A 595 -12.74 3.82 9.02
C GLY A 595 -13.12 3.25 7.64
N PRO A 596 -12.14 3.19 6.71
CA PRO A 596 -12.39 2.72 5.34
C PRO A 596 -12.94 1.29 5.27
N GLY A 597 -14.14 1.18 4.72
CA GLY A 597 -14.96 -0.03 4.75
C GLY A 597 -16.33 0.21 5.40
N ASP A 598 -16.45 1.20 6.29
CA ASP A 598 -17.73 1.79 6.69
C ASP A 598 -18.27 2.65 5.53
N GLU A 599 -19.54 2.46 5.16
CA GLU A 599 -20.20 3.15 4.04
C GLU A 599 -20.25 4.68 4.22
N ARG A 600 -20.05 5.18 5.45
CA ARG A 600 -19.97 6.62 5.75
C ARG A 600 -18.58 7.23 5.47
N VAL A 601 -17.55 6.44 5.14
CA VAL A 601 -16.22 6.95 4.70
C VAL A 601 -16.12 6.87 3.17
N ASP A 602 -17.05 7.56 2.52
CA ASP A 602 -17.35 7.40 1.10
C ASP A 602 -16.56 8.31 0.15
N VAL A 603 -15.97 9.39 0.68
CA VAL A 603 -15.10 10.29 -0.09
C VAL A 603 -13.69 9.72 -0.09
N ARG A 604 -13.38 8.95 -1.15
CA ARG A 604 -12.03 8.43 -1.48
C ARG A 604 -11.37 7.61 -0.37
N GLU A 605 -12.15 6.98 0.50
CA GLU A 605 -11.63 6.27 1.67
C GLU A 605 -10.83 7.20 2.63
N VAL A 606 -11.14 8.52 2.59
CA VAL A 606 -10.46 9.59 3.35
C VAL A 606 -11.40 10.31 4.32
N CYS A 607 -12.66 10.56 3.96
CA CYS A 607 -13.65 11.18 4.86
C CYS A 607 -15.09 10.86 4.42
N GLY A 608 -16.08 11.24 5.23
CA GLY A 608 -17.49 11.16 4.85
C GLY A 608 -18.00 12.46 4.26
N ARG A 609 -18.86 12.41 3.23
CA ARG A 609 -19.39 13.64 2.58
C ARG A 609 -20.21 14.52 3.53
N GLU A 610 -20.84 13.92 4.54
CA GLU A 610 -21.68 14.59 5.52
C GLU A 610 -20.87 15.25 6.64
N ASP A 611 -19.67 14.75 6.91
CA ASP A 611 -18.82 15.22 8.01
C ASP A 611 -17.33 15.25 7.63
N LEU A 612 -16.92 16.37 7.02
CA LEU A 612 -15.53 16.63 6.64
C LEU A 612 -14.62 16.95 7.83
N SER A 613 -15.15 17.06 9.06
CA SER A 613 -14.37 17.37 10.27
C SER A 613 -13.45 16.23 10.70
N VAL A 614 -13.70 14.99 10.23
CA VAL A 614 -12.85 13.82 10.47
C VAL A 614 -12.22 13.33 9.17
N GLY A 615 -10.93 12.98 9.23
CA GLY A 615 -10.18 12.38 8.13
C GLY A 615 -9.47 11.09 8.53
N TRP A 616 -9.37 10.14 7.62
CA TRP A 616 -8.67 8.85 7.75
C TRP A 616 -7.49 8.83 6.77
N VAL A 617 -6.26 8.81 7.30
CA VAL A 617 -5.05 8.93 6.48
C VAL A 617 -4.12 7.72 6.67
N GLY A 618 -3.72 7.11 5.56
CA GLY A 618 -2.87 5.91 5.51
C GLY A 618 -3.61 4.58 5.69
N PHE A 619 -4.92 4.54 5.45
CA PHE A 619 -5.78 3.37 5.66
C PHE A 619 -6.15 2.58 4.38
N VAL A 620 -5.65 2.97 3.21
CA VAL A 620 -5.73 2.14 2.00
C VAL A 620 -4.40 1.40 1.79
N ARG A 621 -4.46 0.13 1.36
CA ARG A 621 -3.27 -0.68 1.07
C ARG A 621 -3.05 -0.76 -0.44
N PRO A 622 -1.91 -0.29 -0.98
CA PRO A 622 -1.60 -0.48 -2.41
C PRO A 622 -1.25 -1.94 -2.71
N GLY A 623 -1.68 -2.45 -3.87
CA GLY A 623 -1.28 -3.77 -4.40
C GLY A 623 0.22 -3.83 -4.74
N VAL A 624 0.72 -2.75 -5.35
CA VAL A 624 2.14 -2.43 -5.55
C VAL A 624 2.30 -0.92 -5.37
N GLY A 625 3.16 -0.48 -4.47
CA GLY A 625 3.36 0.94 -4.12
C GLY A 625 3.77 1.07 -2.64
N ALA A 626 3.63 2.28 -2.08
CA ALA A 626 3.87 2.54 -0.67
C ALA A 626 2.72 3.37 -0.03
N ILE A 627 2.51 3.22 1.27
CA ILE A 627 1.49 3.97 2.03
C ILE A 627 1.90 5.43 2.30
N PRO A 628 3.16 5.79 2.62
CA PRO A 628 3.55 7.18 2.88
C PRO A 628 3.19 8.21 1.78
N PRO A 629 3.45 8.00 0.47
CA PRO A 629 3.04 8.95 -0.57
C PRO A 629 1.52 9.02 -0.76
N ILE A 630 0.81 7.90 -0.52
CA ILE A 630 -0.65 7.85 -0.50
C ILE A 630 -1.18 8.71 0.65
N ALA A 631 -0.63 8.54 1.86
CA ALA A 631 -1.01 9.30 3.05
C ALA A 631 -0.76 10.81 2.85
N GLU A 632 0.32 11.19 2.16
CA GLU A 632 0.57 12.57 1.76
C GLU A 632 -0.57 13.14 0.90
N GLN A 633 -0.99 12.43 -0.15
CA GLN A 633 -2.10 12.87 -0.99
C GLN A 633 -3.46 12.84 -0.28
N GLN A 634 -3.70 11.86 0.60
CA GLN A 634 -4.92 11.79 1.41
C GLN A 634 -5.02 12.98 2.36
N ALA A 635 -3.92 13.35 3.04
CA ALA A 635 -3.85 14.54 3.88
C ALA A 635 -4.08 15.83 3.07
N MET A 636 -3.46 15.94 1.88
CA MET A 636 -3.64 17.09 0.98
C MET A 636 -5.10 17.24 0.50
N LEU A 637 -5.74 16.14 0.08
CA LEU A 637 -7.14 16.14 -0.35
C LEU A 637 -8.06 16.52 0.82
N TRP A 638 -7.88 15.91 2.00
CA TRP A 638 -8.69 16.21 3.17
C TRP A 638 -8.58 17.67 3.61
N ALA A 639 -7.35 18.22 3.64
CA ALA A 639 -7.11 19.62 3.99
C ALA A 639 -7.80 20.59 3.00
N LEU A 640 -7.82 20.27 1.71
CA LEU A 640 -8.55 21.04 0.69
C LEU A 640 -10.09 20.91 0.84
N LEU A 641 -10.60 19.73 1.20
CA LEU A 641 -12.03 19.49 1.41
C LEU A 641 -12.56 20.21 2.66
N VAL A 642 -11.90 20.06 3.82
CA VAL A 642 -12.34 20.67 5.09
C VAL A 642 -12.24 22.21 5.08
N THR A 643 -11.40 22.77 4.20
CA THR A 643 -11.31 24.21 3.91
C THR A 643 -12.18 24.66 2.73
N LYS A 644 -12.90 23.72 2.07
CA LYS A 644 -13.78 23.95 0.91
C LYS A 644 -13.07 24.61 -0.28
N LYS A 645 -11.77 24.34 -0.44
CA LYS A 645 -10.97 24.80 -1.60
C LYS A 645 -11.14 23.92 -2.84
N VAL A 646 -11.73 22.74 -2.69
CA VAL A 646 -12.14 21.85 -3.80
C VAL A 646 -13.55 21.32 -3.56
N GLU A 647 -14.23 20.91 -4.63
CA GLU A 647 -15.53 20.23 -4.56
C GLU A 647 -15.38 18.80 -4.02
N ILE A 648 -16.44 18.27 -3.39
CA ILE A 648 -16.47 16.87 -2.93
C ILE A 648 -16.55 15.95 -4.17
N PRO A 649 -15.59 15.02 -4.37
CA PRO A 649 -15.61 14.11 -5.52
C PRO A 649 -16.85 13.21 -5.55
N THR A 650 -17.53 13.18 -6.70
CA THR A 650 -18.75 12.38 -6.94
C THR A 650 -18.54 11.23 -7.94
N SER A 651 -17.31 11.04 -8.44
CA SER A 651 -17.02 10.04 -9.48
C SER A 651 -16.68 8.67 -8.89
N GLU A 652 -17.23 7.62 -9.49
CA GLU A 652 -17.05 6.23 -9.05
C GLU A 652 -15.58 5.79 -8.98
N PRO A 653 -15.17 5.02 -7.95
CA PRO A 653 -13.80 4.56 -7.77
C PRO A 653 -13.48 3.34 -8.65
N TYR A 654 -12.56 3.51 -9.60
CA TYR A 654 -12.06 2.47 -10.51
C TYR A 654 -10.65 1.94 -10.14
N TYR A 655 -10.12 2.41 -9.01
CA TYR A 655 -8.81 2.07 -8.47
C TYR A 655 -8.85 0.92 -7.45
N ARG A 656 -10.02 0.50 -6.97
CA ARG A 656 -10.15 -0.60 -6.00
C ARG A 656 -9.65 -1.92 -6.59
N LEU A 657 -8.97 -2.71 -5.77
CA LEU A 657 -8.62 -4.09 -6.12
C LEU A 657 -9.87 -4.97 -6.09
N LEU A 658 -9.88 -6.01 -6.92
CA LEU A 658 -10.96 -6.97 -7.07
C LEU A 658 -10.92 -8.04 -5.97
N ALA A 659 -10.98 -7.60 -4.72
CA ALA A 659 -11.13 -8.48 -3.57
C ALA A 659 -12.50 -9.19 -3.62
N SER A 660 -12.55 -10.45 -3.20
CA SER A 660 -13.83 -11.15 -2.98
C SER A 660 -14.55 -10.58 -1.76
N GLU A 661 -15.88 -10.60 -1.72
CA GLU A 661 -16.68 -10.10 -0.59
C GLU A 661 -16.24 -10.65 0.78
N GLY A 662 -15.92 -11.95 0.85
CA GLY A 662 -15.38 -12.60 2.07
C GLY A 662 -13.88 -12.34 2.36
N ALA A 663 -13.22 -11.42 1.66
CA ALA A 663 -11.81 -11.12 1.91
C ALA A 663 -11.62 -10.25 3.16
N ARG A 664 -10.58 -10.55 3.96
CA ARG A 664 -10.21 -9.79 5.17
C ARG A 664 -9.81 -8.33 4.90
N ILE A 665 -9.43 -8.00 3.66
CA ILE A 665 -8.96 -6.68 3.26
C ILE A 665 -9.81 -6.22 2.08
N GLN A 666 -10.66 -5.22 2.31
CA GLN A 666 -11.50 -4.57 1.29
C GLN A 666 -10.95 -3.19 0.87
N TYR A 667 -10.07 -2.58 1.67
CA TYR A 667 -9.41 -1.30 1.44
C TYR A 667 -8.15 -1.41 0.52
N GLY A 668 -8.17 -2.36 -0.43
CA GLY A 668 -7.08 -2.57 -1.38
C GLY A 668 -7.19 -1.67 -2.61
N VAL A 669 -6.10 -1.00 -3.00
CA VAL A 669 -6.08 -0.09 -4.16
C VAL A 669 -4.92 -0.35 -5.13
N ASP A 670 -5.12 0.01 -6.38
CA ASP A 670 -4.08 0.18 -7.40
C ASP A 670 -3.42 1.55 -7.22
N HIS A 671 -2.15 1.57 -6.85
CA HIS A 671 -1.45 2.80 -6.44
C HIS A 671 -1.53 3.90 -7.49
N SER A 672 -1.18 3.61 -8.75
CA SER A 672 -1.14 4.63 -9.81
C SER A 672 -2.53 5.19 -10.13
N ALA A 673 -3.57 4.35 -10.20
CA ALA A 673 -4.95 4.82 -10.39
C ALA A 673 -5.51 5.60 -9.18
N TYR A 674 -5.11 5.24 -7.96
CA TYR A 674 -5.52 5.99 -6.76
C TYR A 674 -4.84 7.37 -6.74
N MET A 675 -3.51 7.40 -6.87
CA MET A 675 -2.73 8.65 -6.87
C MET A 675 -3.12 9.59 -8.02
N SER A 676 -3.39 9.06 -9.23
CA SER A 676 -3.87 9.88 -10.35
C SER A 676 -5.28 10.43 -10.13
N THR A 677 -6.15 9.68 -9.45
CA THR A 677 -7.51 10.11 -9.12
C THR A 677 -7.52 11.18 -8.04
N LEU A 678 -6.76 11.00 -6.95
CA LEU A 678 -6.61 12.00 -5.90
C LEU A 678 -5.99 13.29 -6.45
N ALA A 679 -4.94 13.19 -7.26
CA ALA A 679 -4.35 14.35 -7.93
C ALA A 679 -5.36 15.08 -8.84
N LYS A 680 -6.21 14.35 -9.57
CA LYS A 680 -7.25 14.94 -10.42
C LYS A 680 -8.31 15.67 -9.59
N ASP A 681 -8.78 15.06 -8.51
CA ASP A 681 -9.78 15.63 -7.61
C ASP A 681 -9.26 16.89 -6.89
N MET A 682 -7.96 16.92 -6.55
CA MET A 682 -7.29 18.11 -5.99
C MET A 682 -6.95 19.20 -7.03
N GLY A 683 -7.09 18.95 -8.34
CA GLY A 683 -6.58 19.85 -9.38
C GLY A 683 -5.05 19.89 -9.50
N ALA A 684 -4.36 18.85 -9.00
CA ALA A 684 -2.90 18.67 -9.03
C ALA A 684 -2.42 17.65 -10.09
N ALA A 685 -3.33 17.07 -10.89
CA ALA A 685 -2.96 16.24 -12.03
C ALA A 685 -2.51 17.14 -13.21
N PRO A 686 -1.23 17.07 -13.65
CA PRO A 686 -0.70 18.00 -14.65
C PRO A 686 -1.26 17.75 -16.06
N GLY A 687 -1.30 18.80 -16.88
CA GLY A 687 -1.50 18.67 -18.32
C GLY A 687 -0.17 18.46 -19.07
N LEU A 688 -0.12 17.58 -20.07
CA LEU A 688 1.13 17.32 -20.82
C LEU A 688 1.71 18.58 -21.48
N ARG A 689 0.84 19.40 -22.09
CA ARG A 689 1.24 20.71 -22.65
C ARG A 689 1.70 21.68 -21.54
N GLN A 690 0.99 21.71 -20.42
CA GLN A 690 1.37 22.55 -19.28
C GLN A 690 2.76 22.20 -18.74
N LEU A 691 3.10 20.91 -18.63
CA LEU A 691 4.45 20.48 -18.22
C LEU A 691 5.52 20.93 -19.22
N TYR A 692 5.24 20.86 -20.53
CA TYR A 692 6.16 21.36 -21.54
C TYR A 692 6.33 22.90 -21.44
N ASP A 693 5.23 23.63 -21.33
CA ASP A 693 5.22 25.10 -21.30
C ASP A 693 5.84 25.66 -19.99
N GLU A 694 5.64 25.01 -18.83
CA GLU A 694 6.16 25.45 -17.51
C GLU A 694 7.54 24.87 -17.14
N TYR A 695 7.85 23.62 -17.52
CA TYR A 695 9.04 22.89 -17.05
C TYR A 695 9.93 22.34 -18.18
N GLY A 696 9.51 22.44 -19.43
CA GLY A 696 10.26 21.98 -20.60
C GLY A 696 10.19 20.48 -20.87
N LEU A 697 10.83 20.08 -21.98
CA LEU A 697 10.75 18.72 -22.53
C LEU A 697 11.28 17.64 -21.56
N HIS A 698 12.31 17.93 -20.77
CA HIS A 698 12.94 16.94 -19.89
C HIS A 698 11.97 16.45 -18.80
N VAL A 699 11.28 17.38 -18.12
CA VAL A 699 10.27 17.06 -17.11
C VAL A 699 9.06 16.34 -17.74
N LEU A 700 8.61 16.77 -18.93
CA LEU A 700 7.54 16.07 -19.65
C LEU A 700 7.91 14.61 -19.96
N VAL A 701 9.11 14.35 -20.49
CA VAL A 701 9.55 12.99 -20.82
C VAL A 701 9.68 12.15 -19.55
N CYS A 702 10.26 12.69 -18.48
CA CYS A 702 10.34 11.98 -17.19
C CYS A 702 8.94 11.65 -16.63
N TYR A 703 7.97 12.56 -16.74
CA TYR A 703 6.59 12.32 -16.33
C TYR A 703 5.91 11.19 -17.13
N CYS A 704 6.13 11.16 -18.44
CA CYS A 704 5.56 10.12 -19.32
C CYS A 704 6.10 8.71 -19.01
N PHE A 705 7.42 8.59 -18.75
CA PHE A 705 8.08 7.29 -18.52
C PHE A 705 8.13 6.87 -17.03
N GLY A 706 7.84 7.79 -16.12
CA GLY A 706 7.87 7.54 -14.67
C GLY A 706 6.65 6.78 -14.14
N ALA A 707 6.80 6.29 -12.91
CA ALA A 707 5.70 5.78 -12.11
C ALA A 707 4.85 6.93 -11.53
N ALA A 708 3.82 6.59 -10.75
CA ALA A 708 3.00 7.58 -10.05
C ALA A 708 3.72 8.17 -8.81
N PHE A 709 4.91 8.75 -9.01
CA PHE A 709 5.72 9.36 -7.97
C PHE A 709 5.04 10.59 -7.37
N GLY A 710 5.13 10.77 -6.03
CA GLY A 710 4.58 11.92 -5.31
C GLY A 710 4.97 13.30 -5.88
N PRO A 711 6.25 13.57 -6.22
CA PRO A 711 6.69 14.87 -6.75
C PRO A 711 5.95 15.33 -8.02
N PHE A 712 5.53 14.41 -8.90
CA PHE A 712 4.78 14.77 -10.11
C PHE A 712 3.45 15.49 -9.80
N TYR A 713 2.86 15.18 -8.66
CA TYR A 713 1.61 15.77 -8.18
C TYR A 713 1.83 16.99 -7.26
N ARG A 714 3.07 17.50 -7.22
CA ARG A 714 3.47 18.79 -6.61
C ARG A 714 4.01 19.78 -7.65
N LEU A 715 4.13 19.40 -8.93
CA LEU A 715 4.53 20.32 -10.01
C LEU A 715 3.47 21.40 -10.27
N VAL A 716 2.19 21.07 -10.09
CA VAL A 716 1.05 21.97 -10.36
C VAL A 716 -0.03 21.84 -9.29
N GLY A 717 -1.06 22.68 -9.36
CA GLY A 717 -2.23 22.62 -8.49
C GLY A 717 -2.13 23.48 -7.23
N PRO A 718 -3.17 23.47 -6.38
CA PRO A 718 -3.31 24.40 -5.24
C PRO A 718 -2.30 24.14 -4.10
N LEU A 719 -1.67 22.96 -4.08
CA LEU A 719 -0.64 22.55 -3.14
C LEU A 719 0.64 22.15 -3.89
N ARG A 720 1.06 22.94 -4.87
CA ARG A 720 2.36 22.74 -5.54
C ARG A 720 3.54 23.00 -4.61
N GLY A 721 4.66 22.34 -4.86
CA GLY A 721 5.94 22.57 -4.17
C GLY A 721 6.68 23.80 -4.69
N ASN A 722 7.94 23.98 -4.25
CA ASN A 722 8.84 24.97 -4.84
C ASN A 722 9.18 24.55 -6.28
N HIS A 723 9.10 25.49 -7.23
CA HIS A 723 9.25 25.20 -8.66
C HIS A 723 10.62 24.58 -9.01
N GLU A 724 11.72 25.17 -8.54
CA GLU A 724 13.07 24.66 -8.83
C GLU A 724 13.37 23.37 -8.06
N GLU A 725 12.95 23.25 -6.80
CA GLU A 725 13.11 22.02 -5.99
C GLU A 725 12.38 20.82 -6.64
N MET A 726 11.12 21.01 -7.07
CA MET A 726 10.35 19.94 -7.73
C MET A 726 10.94 19.58 -9.11
N LYS A 727 11.40 20.56 -9.86
CA LYS A 727 12.06 20.38 -11.16
C LYS A 727 13.37 19.60 -11.00
N ASP A 728 14.22 19.98 -10.05
CA ASP A 728 15.48 19.30 -9.75
C ASP A 728 15.24 17.82 -9.41
N ILE A 729 14.35 17.52 -8.45
CA ILE A 729 13.96 16.14 -8.07
C ILE A 729 13.50 15.32 -9.27
N VAL A 730 12.69 15.90 -10.16
CA VAL A 730 12.23 15.21 -11.37
C VAL A 730 13.38 14.94 -12.34
N THR A 731 14.24 15.93 -12.58
CA THR A 731 15.34 15.82 -13.55
C THR A 731 16.58 15.06 -13.05
N THR A 732 16.62 14.72 -11.75
CA THR A 732 17.71 13.97 -11.10
C THR A 732 17.22 12.58 -10.63
N GLU A 733 16.68 12.47 -9.42
CA GLU A 733 16.29 11.22 -8.76
C GLU A 733 15.24 10.43 -9.57
N LEU A 734 14.19 11.09 -10.06
CA LEU A 734 13.15 10.38 -10.81
C LEU A 734 13.63 10.03 -12.22
N TRP A 735 14.44 10.88 -12.84
CA TRP A 735 15.08 10.61 -14.13
C TRP A 735 16.02 9.39 -14.07
N GLU A 736 16.71 9.18 -12.95
CA GLU A 736 17.52 7.97 -12.68
C GLU A 736 16.74 6.67 -12.92
N THR A 737 15.46 6.63 -12.53
CA THR A 737 14.59 5.45 -12.72
C THR A 737 14.27 5.17 -14.20
N VAL A 738 14.28 6.22 -15.03
CA VAL A 738 14.11 6.12 -16.48
C VAL A 738 15.43 5.72 -17.14
N THR A 739 16.56 6.33 -16.76
CA THR A 739 17.86 6.05 -17.38
C THR A 739 18.40 4.67 -17.03
N ARG A 740 18.28 4.20 -15.78
CA ARG A 740 18.67 2.84 -15.35
C ARG A 740 17.97 1.75 -16.16
N ARG A 741 16.75 2.01 -16.65
CA ARG A 741 15.98 1.08 -17.51
C ARG A 741 16.60 0.86 -18.90
N GLY A 742 17.48 1.77 -19.34
CA GLY A 742 18.10 1.73 -20.68
C GLY A 742 17.11 1.91 -21.84
N LEU A 743 17.62 2.02 -23.06
CA LEU A 743 16.77 2.24 -24.25
C LEU A 743 15.82 1.06 -24.51
N ALA A 744 16.33 -0.18 -24.46
CA ALA A 744 15.51 -1.37 -24.69
C ALA A 744 14.41 -1.53 -23.62
N GLY A 745 14.74 -1.36 -22.34
CA GLY A 745 13.76 -1.45 -21.26
C GLY A 745 12.70 -0.34 -21.31
N ASN A 746 13.07 0.89 -21.69
CA ASN A 746 12.10 1.96 -21.93
C ASN A 746 11.21 1.70 -23.14
N PHE A 747 11.71 1.04 -24.18
CA PHE A 747 10.90 0.62 -25.33
C PHE A 747 9.87 -0.46 -24.93
N PHE A 748 10.34 -1.57 -24.32
CA PHE A 748 9.48 -2.71 -23.97
C PHE A 748 8.53 -2.44 -22.80
N MET A 749 9.00 -1.79 -21.73
CA MET A 749 8.22 -1.55 -20.52
C MET A 749 7.60 -0.15 -20.45
N GLY A 750 7.84 0.70 -21.45
CA GLY A 750 7.28 2.05 -21.54
C GLY A 750 6.52 2.28 -22.85
N VAL A 751 7.24 2.41 -23.97
CA VAL A 751 6.65 2.80 -25.26
C VAL A 751 5.56 1.84 -25.72
N ILE A 752 5.80 0.52 -25.66
CA ILE A 752 4.82 -0.48 -26.10
C ILE A 752 3.52 -0.41 -25.27
N PRO A 753 3.54 -0.50 -23.92
CA PRO A 753 2.35 -0.30 -23.10
C PRO A 753 1.64 1.04 -23.33
N MET A 754 2.40 2.15 -23.36
CA MET A 754 1.83 3.50 -23.54
C MET A 754 1.08 3.62 -24.87
N LEU A 755 1.67 3.19 -25.99
CA LEU A 755 1.01 3.25 -27.30
C LEU A 755 -0.21 2.33 -27.37
N PHE A 756 -0.13 1.15 -26.77
CA PHE A 756 -1.25 0.21 -26.72
C PHE A 756 -2.47 0.79 -25.97
N TYR A 757 -2.26 1.35 -24.76
CA TYR A 757 -3.35 1.98 -24.02
C TYR A 757 -3.83 3.29 -24.66
N ALA A 758 -2.94 4.07 -25.28
CA ALA A 758 -3.31 5.26 -26.04
C ALA A 758 -4.28 4.93 -27.18
N GLN A 759 -4.07 3.83 -27.92
CA GLN A 759 -4.97 3.38 -28.98
C GLN A 759 -6.35 2.99 -28.42
N ILE A 760 -6.41 2.25 -27.31
CA ILE A 760 -7.68 1.88 -26.65
C ILE A 760 -8.44 3.13 -26.21
N ILE A 761 -7.76 4.10 -25.61
CA ILE A 761 -8.36 5.37 -25.16
C ILE A 761 -8.83 6.22 -26.33
N LEU A 762 -8.06 6.31 -27.41
CA LEU A 762 -8.44 7.03 -28.63
C LEU A 762 -9.69 6.41 -29.27
N ILE A 763 -9.75 5.08 -29.38
CA ILE A 763 -10.93 4.36 -29.88
C ILE A 763 -12.15 4.65 -28.98
N ALA A 764 -11.99 4.65 -27.65
CA ALA A 764 -13.08 4.99 -26.73
C ALA A 764 -13.58 6.44 -26.90
N TYR A 765 -12.69 7.42 -27.10
CA TYR A 765 -13.09 8.80 -27.42
C TYR A 765 -13.78 8.92 -28.78
N LEU A 766 -13.32 8.21 -29.82
CA LEU A 766 -13.96 8.20 -31.14
C LEU A 766 -15.37 7.58 -31.08
N LEU A 767 -15.52 6.48 -30.33
CA LEU A 767 -16.83 5.85 -30.10
C LEU A 767 -17.76 6.74 -29.26
N GLU A 768 -17.26 7.45 -28.25
CA GLU A 768 -18.06 8.45 -27.51
C GLU A 768 -18.46 9.64 -28.40
N ALA A 769 -17.58 10.10 -29.29
CA ALA A 769 -17.91 11.15 -30.26
C ALA A 769 -19.04 10.70 -31.21
N VAL A 770 -18.95 9.50 -31.77
CA VAL A 770 -20.03 8.91 -32.61
C VAL A 770 -21.32 8.72 -31.80
N TRP A 771 -21.23 8.24 -30.55
CA TRP A 771 -22.38 8.08 -29.67
C TRP A 771 -23.12 9.41 -29.41
N ILE A 772 -22.37 10.49 -29.17
CA ILE A 772 -22.92 11.84 -28.99
C ILE A 772 -23.51 12.38 -30.30
N LEU A 773 -22.86 12.16 -31.44
CA LEU A 773 -23.37 12.54 -32.77
C LEU A 773 -24.67 11.81 -33.13
N LEU A 774 -24.87 10.59 -32.63
CA LEU A 774 -26.12 9.82 -32.73
C LEU A 774 -27.19 10.27 -31.71
N GLY A 775 -27.04 11.46 -31.11
CA GLY A 775 -28.03 12.08 -30.22
C GLY A 775 -28.12 11.46 -28.82
N ARG A 776 -27.18 10.58 -28.45
CA ARG A 776 -27.17 9.94 -27.12
C ARG A 776 -26.33 10.75 -26.14
N PRO A 777 -26.71 10.83 -24.85
CA PRO A 777 -25.91 11.53 -23.86
C PRO A 777 -24.52 10.87 -23.70
N GLY A 778 -23.46 11.68 -23.78
CA GLY A 778 -22.11 11.27 -23.40
C GLY A 778 -22.01 11.03 -21.89
N ARG A 779 -20.99 10.29 -21.44
CA ARG A 779 -20.80 9.99 -20.00
C ARG A 779 -20.06 11.09 -19.24
N ARG A 780 -19.73 12.21 -19.90
CA ARG A 780 -19.29 13.42 -19.21
C ARG A 780 -20.46 13.95 -18.38
N GLY A 781 -20.25 14.03 -17.06
CA GLY A 781 -21.04 14.88 -16.16
C GLY A 781 -21.04 16.34 -16.64
N PRO A 782 -21.85 17.22 -16.01
CA PRO A 782 -22.20 18.53 -16.55
C PRO A 782 -20.97 19.29 -17.06
N ARG A 783 -21.09 19.85 -18.27
CA ARG A 783 -20.03 20.63 -18.91
C ARG A 783 -19.59 21.74 -17.95
N ARG A 784 -18.29 21.85 -17.68
CA ARG A 784 -17.71 23.07 -17.10
C ARG A 784 -18.05 24.24 -18.03
N CYS A 785 -18.79 25.21 -17.51
CA CYS A 785 -18.71 26.60 -17.96
C CYS A 785 -17.65 27.27 -17.09
N GLY A 786 -16.68 27.94 -17.70
CA GLY A 786 -15.44 28.40 -17.06
C GLY A 786 -14.24 27.80 -17.76
#